data_AF-F6R8K6-F1
#
_entry.id   AF-F6R8K6-F1
#
_cell.length_a   1.000
_cell.length_b   1.000
_cell.length_c   1.000
_cell.angle_alpha   90.00
_cell.angle_beta   90.00
_cell.angle_gamma   90.00
#
_symmetry.space_group_name_H-M   'P 1'
#
loop_
_entity.id
_entity.type
_entity.pdbx_description
1 polymer ?
#
loop_
_entity_poly.entity_id
_entity_poly.type
_entity_poly.pdbx_seq_one_letter_code
_entity_poly.pdbx_strand_id
1 'polypeptide(L)'
;MCDPVKIRDACAILQELKEQANEDQKKIDDLQSALDDSLASVPNPEEDQDISANAPVAQKVLDDWNRIQQQLHLVLNQLNEELPHAEKLAGVEKSVQELLPALHNIGNELDGIKHTIQARICVSMPAETDSMEKAIAQQKVTANRLKEIKDNLETLKQRSEPIMQVDTTSVKHLKDDFNKLDDQWTSVNDLSDQYLEKLSCMQEAVGTINVTRGIVTSYETQLLIHDTMASTEEGLQKQREILQKLDSEVPTNDPKFVTMADSCECVKQQVDKMNETTPGVDSDEYPDVARKLIDRWNLSKYQVKERLAYALVGEAKLQELQKEAELHKEWLNAKEERVNSDELNATPSGSEEIKNQLDEHEKEESSVTSQYPTIDKMRTITAEFDTAARKYDQTALEYEPPIQEGIDAKPKPTPEEMEENSSKRKKIIEYEVITITRRYDKMKNLLSEKVDRLKVDYKDAKEREDEAAAQESLITTTTTEITTTTTKRRNIDDIKFKSYLERKASLHDLISAGIVSEETAEKLQMGTIDEKEVESDLKPYLTGNEPISGIIIEKADNMKVSINTAMKLGIIKTGTGLVLLEAQAATGNIINPLTAEHMSVEQAVKCGLIDSKYQDALERAEKAVTGYEDPVTHQYLSLYECMKKGYIVESHGIRLLEAQIATGGLIDPRASHRVPISVAYKRGLFDERMNEILEDPSDDTKGFFDPNTQKNHTYLDLIQKCVRDDETSLLFLSLKKKVDVERLKRMLIDIQNKEAGRRRSRADIYFHTAYHTEARLQDIYEAGLVTEEQVRKLEMGELSEEDLQGQLKQYLFGGEEPICGILHEESGEMLSILDAVKKRILKRGTAIELLEAQAATGNIIDPINARKMSVQDAYRA
;
A
#
# COMPACT_ATOMS: atom_id res chain seq x y z
N MET A 1 61.74 41.02 47.80
CA MET A 1 61.94 39.57 47.73
C MET A 1 62.81 39.16 48.91
N CYS A 2 62.20 38.87 50.05
CA CYS A 2 62.93 38.23 51.13
C CYS A 2 62.81 36.73 50.90
N ASP A 3 63.89 36.12 50.44
CA ASP A 3 64.02 34.68 50.26
C ASP A 3 63.94 34.04 51.66
N PRO A 4 63.10 33.02 51.90
CA PRO A 4 63.01 32.35 53.20
C PRO A 4 64.37 31.79 53.66
N VAL A 5 65.25 31.47 52.72
CA VAL A 5 66.65 31.11 53.01
C VAL A 5 67.39 32.32 53.61
N LYS A 6 67.23 33.52 53.03
CA LYS A 6 67.84 34.75 53.55
C LYS A 6 67.29 35.20 54.90
N ILE A 7 66.02 34.97 55.20
CA ILE A 7 65.44 35.28 56.53
C ILE A 7 65.98 34.29 57.57
N ARG A 8 66.06 33.01 57.24
CA ARG A 8 66.65 31.99 58.13
C ARG A 8 68.13 32.26 58.39
N ASP A 9 68.88 32.59 57.33
CA ASP A 9 70.29 32.96 57.43
C ASP A 9 70.45 34.26 58.24
N ALA A 10 69.56 35.24 58.05
CA ALA A 10 69.55 36.46 58.86
C ALA A 10 69.23 36.18 60.34
N CYS A 11 68.28 35.30 60.66
CA CYS A 11 68.01 34.89 62.05
C CYS A 11 69.23 34.19 62.68
N ALA A 12 69.87 33.27 61.95
CA ALA A 12 71.08 32.59 62.43
C ALA A 12 72.22 33.59 62.68
N ILE A 13 72.43 34.53 61.77
CA ILE A 13 73.42 35.61 61.92
C ILE A 13 73.07 36.52 63.10
N LEU A 14 71.82 36.94 63.26
CA LEU A 14 71.38 37.78 64.39
C LEU A 14 71.52 37.05 65.73
N GLN A 15 71.31 35.73 65.75
CA GLN A 15 71.49 34.89 66.93
C GLN A 15 72.97 34.74 67.29
N GLU A 16 73.86 34.48 66.30
CA GLU A 16 75.31 34.48 66.49
C GLU A 16 75.82 35.85 66.98
N LEU A 17 75.34 36.95 66.38
CA LEU A 17 75.70 38.30 66.80
C LEU A 17 75.23 38.61 68.23
N LYS A 18 74.07 38.10 68.64
CA LYS A 18 73.57 38.24 70.02
C LYS A 18 74.37 37.41 71.01
N GLU A 19 74.75 36.18 70.66
CA GLU A 19 75.63 35.35 71.48
C GLU A 19 77.00 36.01 71.66
N GLN A 20 77.59 36.51 70.57
CA GLN A 20 78.86 37.23 70.60
C GLN A 20 78.76 38.53 71.44
N ALA A 21 77.69 39.32 71.27
CA ALA A 21 77.49 40.54 72.04
C ALA A 21 77.27 40.26 73.54
N ASN A 22 76.61 39.16 73.90
CA ASN A 22 76.48 38.72 75.30
C ASN A 22 77.82 38.24 75.88
N GLU A 23 78.64 37.53 75.08
CA GLU A 23 79.98 37.12 75.49
C GLU A 23 80.90 38.33 75.71
N ASP A 24 80.81 39.33 74.84
CA ASP A 24 81.55 40.58 74.96
C ASP A 24 81.06 41.42 76.15
N GLN A 25 79.75 41.44 76.44
CA GLN A 25 79.21 42.06 77.66
C GLN A 25 79.72 41.36 78.92
N LYS A 26 79.77 40.02 78.91
CA LYS A 26 80.32 39.25 80.03
C LYS A 26 81.80 39.53 80.24
N LYS A 27 82.60 39.61 79.17
CA LYS A 27 84.02 40.02 79.27
C LYS A 27 84.17 41.42 79.84
N ILE A 28 83.29 42.34 79.44
CA ILE A 28 83.25 43.69 79.97
C ILE A 28 82.90 43.68 81.47
N ASP A 29 81.90 42.91 81.89
CA ASP A 29 81.51 42.78 83.30
C ASP A 29 82.63 42.15 84.14
N ASP A 30 83.30 41.11 83.63
CA ASP A 30 84.44 40.45 84.26
C ASP A 30 85.65 41.42 84.39
N LEU A 31 85.93 42.21 83.35
CA LEU A 31 86.96 43.25 83.36
C LEU A 31 86.61 44.39 84.31
N GLN A 32 85.34 44.77 84.40
CA GLN A 32 84.87 45.81 85.31
C GLN A 32 84.92 45.33 86.77
N SER A 33 84.56 44.07 87.03
CA SER A 33 84.78 43.43 88.34
C SER A 33 86.27 43.35 88.69
N ALA A 34 87.14 43.00 87.74
CA ALA A 34 88.59 42.97 87.97
C ALA A 34 89.19 44.38 88.18
N LEU A 35 88.62 45.40 87.54
CA LEU A 35 88.96 46.80 87.73
C LEU A 35 88.50 47.30 89.11
N ASP A 36 87.27 46.98 89.51
CA ASP A 36 86.72 47.30 90.83
C ASP A 36 87.49 46.58 91.95
N ASP A 37 87.86 45.30 91.76
CA ASP A 37 88.72 44.54 92.67
C ASP A 37 90.14 45.12 92.73
N SER A 38 90.71 45.56 91.59
CA SER A 38 92.00 46.26 91.56
C SER A 38 91.95 47.58 92.30
N LEU A 39 90.90 48.40 92.07
CA LEU A 39 90.65 49.67 92.77
C LEU A 39 90.43 49.45 94.28
N ALA A 40 89.79 48.35 94.68
CA ALA A 40 89.63 47.95 96.07
C ALA A 40 90.93 47.46 96.74
N SER A 41 91.93 47.05 95.94
CA SER A 41 93.25 46.59 96.44
C SER A 41 94.32 47.68 96.52
N VAL A 42 94.04 48.90 96.06
CA VAL A 42 95.00 50.02 96.14
C VAL A 42 95.07 50.53 97.59
N PRO A 43 96.21 50.41 98.29
CA PRO A 43 96.41 51.07 99.57
C PRO A 43 96.57 52.58 99.33
N ASN A 44 95.97 53.35 100.23
CA ASN A 44 95.95 54.81 100.26
C ASN A 44 97.29 55.46 99.84
N PRO A 45 97.29 56.53 99.02
CA PRO A 45 98.48 57.10 98.42
C PRO A 45 99.17 58.09 99.37
N GLU A 46 100.40 57.80 99.76
CA GLU A 46 101.37 58.82 100.19
C GLU A 46 102.69 58.58 99.44
N GLU A 47 103.05 59.60 98.65
CA GLU A 47 104.38 59.91 98.08
C GLU A 47 104.96 58.94 97.02
N ASP A 48 104.82 59.28 95.73
CA ASP A 48 105.97 59.75 94.94
C ASP A 48 105.67 60.08 93.46
N GLN A 49 106.50 60.98 92.93
CA GLN A 49 106.34 61.77 91.73
C GLN A 49 106.66 61.00 90.44
N ASP A 50 105.64 60.56 89.67
CA ASP A 50 105.71 60.52 88.18
C ASP A 50 104.37 60.24 87.45
N ILE A 51 103.21 60.67 87.99
CA ILE A 51 101.88 60.33 87.41
C ILE A 51 101.34 61.40 86.43
N SER A 52 102.06 62.50 86.18
CA SER A 52 101.53 63.60 85.33
C SER A 52 101.60 63.38 83.81
N ALA A 53 102.21 62.28 83.33
CA ALA A 53 102.24 61.95 81.90
C ALA A 53 101.09 61.03 81.43
N ASN A 54 100.42 60.31 82.36
CA ASN A 54 99.44 59.27 82.01
C ASN A 54 97.96 59.62 82.34
N ALA A 55 97.69 60.69 83.08
CA ALA A 55 96.33 61.13 83.41
C ALA A 55 95.40 61.40 82.20
N PRO A 56 95.82 62.10 81.12
CA PRO A 56 94.96 62.30 79.94
C PRO A 56 94.79 61.02 79.12
N VAL A 57 95.74 60.08 79.20
CA VAL A 57 95.64 58.77 78.53
C VAL A 57 94.64 57.88 79.27
N ALA A 58 94.68 57.85 80.60
CA ALA A 58 93.73 57.10 81.43
C ALA A 58 92.29 57.63 81.30
N GLN A 59 92.10 58.96 81.28
CA GLN A 59 90.78 59.56 81.07
C GLN A 59 90.23 59.23 79.67
N LYS A 60 91.08 59.28 78.64
CA LYS A 60 90.69 58.90 77.28
C LYS A 60 90.33 57.42 77.17
N VAL A 61 91.06 56.53 77.84
CA VAL A 61 90.75 55.10 77.90
C VAL A 61 89.42 54.85 78.63
N LEU A 62 89.11 55.59 79.69
CA LEU A 62 87.84 55.51 80.40
C LEU A 62 86.66 56.05 79.56
N ASP A 63 86.87 57.15 78.84
CA ASP A 63 85.88 57.71 77.91
C ASP A 63 85.64 56.76 76.72
N ASP A 64 86.70 56.17 76.17
CA ASP A 64 86.62 55.13 75.13
C ASP A 64 85.93 53.85 75.67
N TRP A 65 86.19 53.44 76.92
CA TRP A 65 85.53 52.32 77.60
C TRP A 65 84.03 52.54 77.79
N ASN A 66 83.65 53.70 78.35
CA ASN A 66 82.24 54.07 78.53
C ASN A 66 81.51 54.18 77.19
N ARG A 67 82.20 54.67 76.15
CA ARG A 67 81.66 54.72 74.79
C ARG A 67 81.45 53.33 74.20
N ILE A 68 82.39 52.40 74.40
CA ILE A 68 82.24 50.99 73.97
C ILE A 68 81.07 50.33 74.70
N GLN A 69 80.93 50.53 76.03
CA GLN A 69 79.78 50.02 76.78
C GLN A 69 78.44 50.59 76.28
N GLN A 70 78.36 51.90 76.04
CA GLN A 70 77.15 52.51 75.48
C GLN A 70 76.82 51.97 74.09
N GLN A 71 77.83 51.77 73.23
CA GLN A 71 77.62 51.19 71.91
C GLN A 71 77.18 49.73 71.98
N LEU A 72 77.79 48.92 72.85
CA LEU A 72 77.39 47.53 73.04
C LEU A 72 75.96 47.43 73.61
N HIS A 73 75.59 48.30 74.56
CA HIS A 73 74.23 48.34 75.09
C HIS A 73 73.19 48.73 74.03
N LEU A 74 73.51 49.70 73.16
CA LEU A 74 72.69 50.07 72.00
C LEU A 74 72.50 48.90 71.03
N VAL A 75 73.58 48.18 70.70
CA VAL A 75 73.54 47.01 69.81
C VAL A 75 72.73 45.87 70.44
N LEU A 76 72.91 45.58 71.72
CA LEU A 76 72.14 44.56 72.44
C LEU A 76 70.64 44.91 72.50
N ASN A 77 70.29 46.17 72.72
CA ASN A 77 68.89 46.62 72.69
C ASN A 77 68.29 46.46 71.29
N GLN A 78 69.00 46.86 70.24
CA GLN A 78 68.56 46.67 68.85
C GLN A 78 68.39 45.19 68.50
N LEU A 79 69.33 44.33 68.89
CA LEU A 79 69.23 42.87 68.70
C LEU A 79 68.08 42.25 69.49
N ASN A 80 67.78 42.75 70.69
CA ASN A 80 66.64 42.30 71.49
C ASN A 80 65.28 42.71 70.91
N GLU A 81 65.21 43.78 70.12
CA GLU A 81 64.00 44.17 69.39
C GLU A 81 63.86 43.44 68.05
N GLU A 82 64.95 43.31 67.28
CA GLU A 82 64.94 42.75 65.92
C GLU A 82 64.91 41.21 65.87
N LEU A 83 65.58 40.51 66.80
CA LEU A 83 65.65 39.04 66.78
C LEU A 83 64.27 38.38 66.98
N PRO A 84 63.43 38.74 67.98
CA PRO A 84 62.09 38.16 68.11
C PRO A 84 61.18 38.46 66.92
N HIS A 85 61.38 39.61 66.25
CA HIS A 85 60.66 39.97 65.03
C HIS A 85 61.07 39.07 63.85
N ALA A 86 62.37 38.85 63.67
CA ALA A 86 62.93 37.97 62.64
C ALA A 86 62.56 36.49 62.89
N GLU A 87 62.59 36.01 64.13
CA GLU A 87 62.15 34.65 64.51
C GLU A 87 60.65 34.43 64.22
N LYS A 88 59.81 35.44 64.50
CA LYS A 88 58.38 35.40 64.17
C LYS A 88 58.17 35.35 62.65
N LEU A 89 58.92 36.11 61.87
CA LEU A 89 58.87 36.08 60.40
C LEU A 89 59.37 34.74 59.83
N ALA A 90 60.44 34.17 60.37
CA ALA A 90 60.94 32.85 59.99
C ALA A 90 59.95 31.72 60.33
N GLY A 91 59.27 31.82 61.49
CA GLY A 91 58.19 30.92 61.88
C GLY A 91 57.00 30.98 60.92
N VAL A 92 56.60 32.19 60.53
CA VAL A 92 55.56 32.43 59.52
C VAL A 92 55.93 31.81 58.17
N GLU A 93 57.15 32.03 57.66
CA GLU A 93 57.62 31.46 56.40
C GLU A 93 57.67 29.93 56.43
N LYS A 94 58.11 29.33 57.54
CA LYS A 94 58.09 27.87 57.71
C LYS A 94 56.66 27.32 57.64
N SER A 95 55.72 27.95 58.34
CA SER A 95 54.31 27.53 58.28
C SER A 95 53.69 27.72 56.89
N VAL A 96 54.07 28.77 56.14
CA VAL A 96 53.64 28.94 54.74
C VAL A 96 54.18 27.79 53.87
N GLN A 97 55.45 27.41 54.00
CA GLN A 97 56.04 26.29 53.26
C GLN A 97 55.41 24.93 53.59
N GLU A 98 54.91 24.73 54.81
CA GLU A 98 54.18 23.52 55.19
C GLU A 98 52.76 23.47 54.59
N LEU A 99 52.14 24.62 54.33
CA LEU A 99 50.77 24.72 53.78
C LEU A 99 50.73 24.61 52.25
N LEU A 100 51.74 25.10 51.53
CA LEU A 100 51.78 25.11 50.07
C LEU A 100 51.58 23.72 49.42
N PRO A 101 52.20 22.61 49.89
CA PRO A 101 51.98 21.29 49.31
C PRO A 101 50.53 20.80 49.47
N ALA A 102 49.88 21.12 50.59
CA ALA A 102 48.49 20.76 50.84
C ALA A 102 47.55 21.50 49.90
N LEU A 103 47.80 22.80 49.66
CA LEU A 103 47.05 23.61 48.68
C LEU A 103 47.26 23.11 47.26
N HIS A 104 48.50 22.77 46.89
CA HIS A 104 48.78 22.21 45.57
C HIS A 104 48.09 20.86 45.35
N ASN A 105 48.04 19.99 46.38
CA ASN A 105 47.31 18.72 46.29
C ASN A 105 45.81 18.94 46.08
N ILE A 106 45.20 19.89 46.79
CA ILE A 106 43.78 20.26 46.58
C ILE A 106 43.55 20.75 45.15
N GLY A 107 44.43 21.61 44.62
CA GLY A 107 44.35 22.08 43.23
C GLY A 107 44.39 20.94 42.21
N ASN A 108 45.33 20.00 42.37
CA ASN A 108 45.44 18.83 41.50
C ASN A 108 44.21 17.91 41.58
N GLU A 109 43.64 17.72 42.78
CA GLU A 109 42.39 16.96 42.94
C GLU A 109 41.21 17.65 42.25
N LEU A 110 41.10 18.98 42.33
CA LEU A 110 40.07 19.77 41.65
C LEU A 110 40.21 19.68 40.12
N ASP A 111 41.43 19.79 39.59
CA ASP A 111 41.67 19.64 38.15
C ASP A 111 41.36 18.21 37.68
N GLY A 112 41.69 17.19 38.47
CA GLY A 112 41.33 15.81 38.18
C GLY A 112 39.82 15.57 38.14
N ILE A 113 39.07 16.15 39.08
CA ILE A 113 37.60 16.08 39.11
C ILE A 113 37.01 16.83 37.92
N LYS A 114 37.52 18.03 37.61
CA LYS A 114 37.11 18.82 36.45
C LYS A 114 37.26 18.02 35.16
N HIS A 115 38.43 17.44 34.91
CA HIS A 115 38.66 16.61 33.74
C HIS A 115 37.74 15.38 33.69
N THR A 116 37.47 14.75 34.84
CA THR A 116 36.55 13.62 34.92
C THR A 116 35.12 14.02 34.53
N ILE A 117 34.62 15.17 35.01
CA ILE A 117 33.30 15.69 34.66
C ILE A 117 33.23 16.05 33.18
N GLN A 118 34.23 16.77 32.66
CA GLN A 118 34.29 17.13 31.23
C GLN A 118 34.32 15.89 30.32
N ALA A 119 35.10 14.86 30.69
CA ALA A 119 35.14 13.61 29.94
C ALA A 119 33.78 12.90 29.93
N ARG A 120 33.05 12.92 31.05
CA ARG A 120 31.69 12.34 31.14
C ARG A 120 30.67 13.11 30.31
N ILE A 121 30.75 14.44 30.27
CA ILE A 121 29.85 15.30 29.47
C ILE A 121 29.95 14.97 27.98
N CYS A 122 31.16 14.68 27.48
CA CYS A 122 31.42 14.40 26.07
C CYS A 122 31.04 12.98 25.62
N VAL A 123 30.65 12.08 26.53
CA VAL A 123 30.21 10.74 26.18
C VAL A 123 28.72 10.78 25.84
N SER A 124 28.34 10.25 24.68
CA SER A 124 26.94 10.01 24.32
C SER A 124 26.29 9.14 25.39
N MET A 125 25.26 9.69 26.04
CA MET A 125 24.63 9.04 27.19
C MET A 125 23.82 7.80 26.76
N PRO A 126 23.73 6.77 27.63
CA PRO A 126 22.95 5.57 27.36
C PRO A 126 21.43 5.86 27.40
N ALA A 127 20.69 5.28 26.45
CA ALA A 127 19.25 5.47 26.28
C ALA A 127 18.37 4.77 27.34
N GLU A 128 18.97 3.97 28.23
CA GLU A 128 18.26 3.15 29.23
C GLU A 128 18.18 3.85 30.60
N THR A 129 17.02 3.75 31.25
CA THR A 129 16.74 4.34 32.58
C THR A 129 17.72 3.87 33.65
N ASP A 130 18.05 2.58 33.68
CA ASP A 130 18.94 1.97 34.68
C ASP A 130 20.38 2.46 34.55
N SER A 131 20.80 2.76 33.32
CA SER A 131 22.12 3.31 33.03
C SER A 131 22.20 4.79 33.42
N MET A 132 21.11 5.54 33.24
CA MET A 132 20.99 6.93 33.69
C MET A 132 21.03 7.05 35.22
N GLU A 133 20.34 6.16 35.95
CA GLU A 133 20.35 6.15 37.41
C GLU A 133 21.76 5.90 37.98
N LYS A 134 22.52 4.99 37.36
CA LYS A 134 23.91 4.74 37.71
C LYS A 134 24.79 5.97 37.48
N ALA A 135 24.59 6.69 36.36
CA ALA A 135 25.34 7.91 36.07
C ALA A 135 25.03 9.02 37.09
N ILE A 136 23.76 9.21 37.46
CA ILE A 136 23.34 10.16 38.50
C ILE A 136 23.97 9.80 39.85
N ALA A 137 23.93 8.51 40.23
CA ALA A 137 24.53 8.05 41.48
C ALA A 137 26.05 8.30 41.51
N GLN A 138 26.74 8.01 40.40
CA GLN A 138 28.18 8.29 40.26
C GLN A 138 28.48 9.79 40.36
N GLN A 139 27.67 10.65 39.74
CA GLN A 139 27.88 12.09 39.81
C GLN A 139 27.59 12.67 41.20
N LYS A 140 26.58 12.14 41.92
CA LYS A 140 26.32 12.51 43.32
C LYS A 140 27.50 12.19 44.25
N VAL A 141 28.21 11.08 44.00
CA VAL A 141 29.45 10.75 44.73
C VAL A 141 30.53 11.79 44.44
N THR A 142 30.69 12.22 43.19
CA THR A 142 31.63 13.27 42.81
C THR A 142 31.28 14.62 43.47
N ALA A 143 30.00 14.99 43.54
CA ALA A 143 29.53 16.19 44.23
C ALA A 143 29.82 16.15 45.74
N ASN A 144 29.63 15.00 46.39
CA ASN A 144 29.99 14.83 47.80
C ASN A 144 31.51 15.00 48.02
N ARG A 145 32.34 14.49 47.09
CA ARG A 145 33.79 14.69 47.15
C ARG A 145 34.20 16.16 47.02
N LEU A 146 33.51 16.93 46.17
CA LEU A 146 33.74 18.39 46.08
C LEU A 146 33.40 19.10 47.39
N LYS A 147 32.34 18.68 48.07
CA LYS A 147 32.00 19.20 49.40
C LYS A 147 33.07 18.88 50.44
N GLU A 148 33.59 17.65 50.46
CA GLU A 148 34.72 17.28 51.33
C GLU A 148 35.97 18.14 51.06
N ILE A 149 36.26 18.42 49.78
CA ILE A 149 37.39 19.28 49.39
C ILE A 149 37.17 20.72 49.89
N LYS A 150 35.94 21.23 49.84
CA LYS A 150 35.60 22.55 50.40
C LYS A 150 35.83 22.61 51.90
N ASP A 151 35.34 21.60 52.63
CA ASP A 151 35.50 21.50 54.09
C ASP A 151 37.00 21.45 54.46
N ASN A 152 37.80 20.72 53.68
CA ASN A 152 39.25 20.66 53.85
C ASN A 152 39.92 22.02 53.57
N LEU A 153 39.51 22.73 52.52
CA LEU A 153 40.00 24.06 52.18
C LEU A 153 39.67 25.08 53.28
N GLU A 154 38.45 25.06 53.81
CA GLU A 154 38.02 25.92 54.93
C GLU A 154 38.79 25.61 56.21
N THR A 155 39.02 24.32 56.51
CA THR A 155 39.84 23.90 57.65
C THR A 155 41.28 24.39 57.53
N LEU A 156 41.88 24.33 56.33
CA LEU A 156 43.21 24.88 56.07
C LEU A 156 43.24 26.40 56.18
N LYS A 157 42.18 27.09 55.71
CA LYS A 157 42.03 28.53 55.83
C LYS A 157 41.98 28.96 57.29
N GLN A 158 41.17 28.28 58.11
CA GLN A 158 41.10 28.50 59.57
C GLN A 158 42.46 28.24 60.24
N ARG A 159 43.15 27.16 59.89
CA ARG A 159 44.50 26.86 60.44
C ARG A 159 45.53 27.92 60.05
N SER A 160 45.36 28.57 58.90
CA SER A 160 46.26 29.63 58.42
C SER A 160 45.94 31.02 58.98
N GLU A 161 44.77 31.23 59.59
CA GLU A 161 44.29 32.53 60.08
C GLU A 161 45.23 33.26 61.06
N PRO A 162 45.92 32.59 62.01
CA PRO A 162 46.91 33.23 62.87
C PRO A 162 48.11 33.82 62.10
N ILE A 163 48.42 33.27 60.92
CA ILE A 163 49.54 33.68 60.06
C ILE A 163 49.11 34.81 59.11
N MET A 164 47.83 34.86 58.74
CA MET A 164 47.26 35.82 57.78
C MET A 164 47.25 37.29 58.25
N GLN A 165 47.51 37.54 59.54
CA GLN A 165 47.56 38.88 60.13
C GLN A 165 48.91 39.59 59.91
N VAL A 166 49.92 38.89 59.39
CA VAL A 166 51.27 39.43 59.16
C VAL A 166 51.40 39.95 57.73
N ASP A 167 51.85 41.19 57.55
CA ASP A 167 52.00 41.83 56.23
C ASP A 167 53.34 41.45 55.57
N THR A 168 53.42 40.25 55.01
CA THR A 168 54.57 39.80 54.19
C THR A 168 54.14 39.45 52.77
N THR A 169 55.10 39.47 51.82
CA THR A 169 54.85 39.09 50.42
C THR A 169 54.40 37.63 50.29
N SER A 170 54.97 36.72 51.07
CA SER A 170 54.62 35.28 51.04
C SER A 170 53.21 35.02 51.56
N VAL A 171 52.75 35.77 52.56
CA VAL A 171 51.36 35.71 53.06
C VAL A 171 50.37 36.31 52.05
N LYS A 172 50.77 37.34 51.28
CA LYS A 172 49.94 37.85 50.16
C LYS A 172 49.78 36.80 49.06
N HIS A 173 50.86 36.15 48.65
CA HIS A 173 50.79 35.04 47.69
C HIS A 173 49.96 33.87 48.19
N LEU A 174 50.08 33.50 49.47
CA LEU A 174 49.25 32.46 50.07
C LEU A 174 47.75 32.83 50.04
N LYS A 175 47.40 34.10 50.31
CA LYS A 175 46.02 34.60 50.18
C LYS A 175 45.52 34.50 48.74
N ASP A 176 46.36 34.88 47.77
CA ASP A 176 46.02 34.78 46.34
C ASP A 176 45.82 33.32 45.92
N ASP A 177 46.62 32.38 46.44
CA ASP A 177 46.51 30.94 46.15
C ASP A 177 45.22 30.34 46.77
N PHE A 178 44.88 30.73 48.00
CA PHE A 178 43.59 30.36 48.61
C PHE A 178 42.40 30.89 47.80
N ASN A 179 42.45 32.15 47.36
CA ASN A 179 41.39 32.74 46.55
C ASN A 179 41.28 32.06 45.18
N LYS A 180 42.40 31.78 44.51
CA LYS A 180 42.42 31.00 43.26
C LYS A 180 41.82 29.61 43.43
N LEU A 181 42.13 28.92 44.53
CA LEU A 181 41.55 27.60 44.81
C LEU A 181 40.05 27.70 45.11
N ASP A 182 39.60 28.77 45.76
CA ASP A 182 38.18 29.04 46.01
C ASP A 182 37.42 29.30 44.69
N ASP A 183 38.00 30.09 43.79
CA ASP A 183 37.48 30.36 42.46
C ASP A 183 37.46 29.08 41.60
N GLN A 184 38.54 28.28 41.66
CA GLN A 184 38.61 26.97 40.98
C GLN A 184 37.55 26.01 41.51
N TRP A 185 37.41 25.88 42.84
CA TRP A 185 36.39 25.05 43.45
C TRP A 185 35.00 25.50 43.02
N THR A 186 34.71 26.80 43.06
CA THR A 186 33.41 27.35 42.64
C THR A 186 33.13 27.00 41.19
N SER A 187 34.10 27.18 40.29
CA SER A 187 33.96 26.80 38.88
C SER A 187 33.71 25.31 38.67
N VAL A 188 34.39 24.42 39.41
CA VAL A 188 34.21 22.96 39.30
C VAL A 188 32.89 22.52 39.93
N ASN A 189 32.46 23.15 41.02
CA ASN A 189 31.18 22.90 41.65
C ASN A 189 30.02 23.32 40.74
N ASP A 190 30.08 24.51 40.15
CA ASP A 190 29.08 24.99 39.19
C ASP A 190 28.98 24.04 37.99
N LEU A 191 30.10 23.54 37.48
CA LEU A 191 30.11 22.53 36.40
C LEU A 191 29.49 21.20 36.84
N SER A 192 29.74 20.77 38.08
CA SER A 192 29.13 19.57 38.66
C SER A 192 27.61 19.71 38.81
N ASP A 193 27.14 20.85 39.30
CA ASP A 193 25.72 21.15 39.49
C ASP A 193 25.00 21.23 38.14
N GLN A 194 25.58 21.91 37.15
CA GLN A 194 25.05 21.95 35.79
C GLN A 194 24.95 20.55 35.16
N TYR A 195 25.95 19.69 35.38
CA TYR A 195 25.92 18.33 34.87
C TYR A 195 24.88 17.45 35.59
N LEU A 196 24.67 17.64 36.91
CA LEU A 196 23.59 16.96 37.64
C LEU A 196 22.21 17.38 37.14
N GLU A 197 21.99 18.68 36.92
CA GLU A 197 20.75 19.20 36.32
C GLU A 197 20.50 18.62 34.93
N LYS A 198 21.55 18.48 34.10
CA LYS A 198 21.46 17.82 32.80
C LYS A 198 20.96 16.40 32.94
N LEU A 199 21.62 15.59 33.79
CA LEU A 199 21.26 14.19 33.99
C LEU A 199 19.82 14.05 34.53
N SER A 200 19.38 14.96 35.39
CA SER A 200 18.00 15.00 35.89
C SER A 200 16.99 15.32 34.78
N CYS A 201 17.21 16.36 33.96
CA CYS A 201 16.33 16.64 32.83
C CYS A 201 16.33 15.50 31.79
N MET A 202 17.48 14.85 31.57
CA MET A 202 17.56 13.67 30.69
C MET A 202 16.78 12.47 31.25
N GLN A 203 16.84 12.21 32.56
CA GLN A 203 16.08 11.14 33.21
C GLN A 203 14.58 11.34 33.03
N GLU A 204 14.10 12.57 33.25
CA GLU A 204 12.70 12.93 33.04
C GLU A 204 12.29 12.81 31.57
N ALA A 205 13.14 13.27 30.63
CA ALA A 205 12.90 13.15 29.20
C ALA A 205 12.82 11.69 28.74
N VAL A 206 13.74 10.81 29.16
CA VAL A 206 13.69 9.38 28.81
C VAL A 206 12.46 8.70 29.39
N GLY A 207 12.09 9.03 30.64
CA GLY A 207 10.88 8.51 31.27
C GLY A 207 9.61 8.89 30.51
N THR A 208 9.48 10.18 30.17
CA THR A 208 8.32 10.70 29.42
C THR A 208 8.27 10.16 27.98
N ILE A 209 9.42 10.04 27.29
CA ILE A 209 9.53 9.41 25.96
C ILE A 209 9.09 7.95 25.98
N ASN A 210 9.48 7.17 26.98
CA ASN A 210 9.09 5.76 27.05
C ASN A 210 7.58 5.60 27.27
N VAL A 211 6.98 6.45 28.12
CA VAL A 211 5.52 6.46 28.35
C VAL A 211 4.77 6.83 27.07
N THR A 212 5.16 7.92 26.39
CA THR A 212 4.51 8.37 25.16
C THR A 212 4.73 7.38 24.01
N ARG A 213 5.91 6.75 23.92
CA ARG A 213 6.18 5.68 22.94
C ARG A 213 5.25 4.50 23.15
N GLY A 214 5.06 4.05 24.39
CA GLY A 214 4.12 2.97 24.70
C GLY A 214 2.67 3.29 24.29
N ILE A 215 2.25 4.55 24.44
CA ILE A 215 0.93 5.02 23.98
C ILE A 215 0.82 4.93 22.46
N VAL A 216 1.79 5.50 21.72
CA VAL A 216 1.81 5.47 20.25
C VAL A 216 1.80 4.04 19.73
N THR A 217 2.66 3.18 20.27
CA THR A 217 2.73 1.76 19.88
C THR A 217 1.40 1.03 20.13
N SER A 218 0.71 1.32 21.24
CA SER A 218 -0.60 0.74 21.52
C SER A 218 -1.65 1.14 20.47
N TYR A 219 -1.68 2.42 20.08
CA TYR A 219 -2.61 2.92 19.06
C TYR A 219 -2.28 2.35 17.67
N GLU A 220 -1.00 2.35 17.29
CA GLU A 220 -0.53 1.75 16.05
C GLU A 220 -0.90 0.26 15.96
N THR A 221 -0.74 -0.50 17.05
CA THR A 221 -1.11 -1.92 17.11
C THR A 221 -2.61 -2.13 16.88
N GLN A 222 -3.46 -1.33 17.54
CA GLN A 222 -4.92 -1.42 17.36
C GLN A 222 -5.35 -1.06 15.93
N LEU A 223 -4.73 -0.04 15.33
CA LEU A 223 -4.99 0.37 13.95
C LEU A 223 -4.53 -0.66 12.91
N LEU A 224 -3.51 -1.47 13.23
CA LEU A 224 -3.04 -2.58 12.40
C LEU A 224 -3.95 -3.82 12.50
N ILE A 225 -4.50 -4.11 13.68
CA ILE A 225 -5.46 -5.21 13.86
C ILE A 225 -6.76 -4.94 13.10
N HIS A 226 -7.18 -3.67 13.05
CA HIS A 226 -8.39 -3.20 12.38
C HIS A 226 -8.06 -2.47 11.08
N ASP A 227 -7.37 -3.16 10.17
CA ASP A 227 -6.92 -2.67 8.86
C ASP A 227 -8.04 -2.67 7.79
N THR A 228 -9.14 -3.36 8.05
CA THR A 228 -10.28 -3.48 7.14
C THR A 228 -11.59 -3.28 7.89
N MET A 229 -12.59 -2.69 7.22
CA MET A 229 -13.90 -2.53 7.82
C MET A 229 -14.62 -3.89 7.92
N ALA A 230 -15.21 -4.17 9.09
CA ALA A 230 -15.95 -5.40 9.32
C ALA A 230 -17.22 -5.53 8.45
N SER A 231 -17.53 -6.77 8.08
CA SER A 231 -18.67 -7.15 7.22
C SER A 231 -19.98 -7.37 7.97
N THR A 232 -19.91 -7.58 9.28
CA THR A 232 -21.04 -7.93 10.14
C THR A 232 -21.31 -6.81 11.14
N GLU A 233 -22.56 -6.66 11.55
CA GLU A 233 -22.96 -5.65 12.53
C GLU A 233 -22.19 -5.80 13.85
N GLU A 234 -22.15 -7.02 14.42
CA GLU A 234 -21.41 -7.28 15.66
C GLU A 234 -19.91 -7.00 15.53
N GLY A 235 -19.31 -7.31 14.38
CA GLY A 235 -17.90 -7.05 14.12
C GLY A 235 -17.61 -5.55 14.02
N LEU A 236 -18.48 -4.83 13.31
CA LEU A 236 -18.36 -3.39 13.10
C LEU A 236 -18.63 -2.61 14.40
N GLN A 237 -19.57 -3.07 15.22
CA GLN A 237 -19.87 -2.52 16.53
C GLN A 237 -18.66 -2.62 17.46
N LYS A 238 -18.02 -3.80 17.53
CA LYS A 238 -16.78 -4.00 18.30
C LYS A 238 -15.63 -3.10 17.81
N GLN A 239 -15.45 -3.01 16.49
CA GLN A 239 -14.42 -2.16 15.88
C GLN A 239 -14.65 -0.68 16.18
N ARG A 240 -15.90 -0.21 16.10
CA ARG A 240 -16.28 1.15 16.49
C ARG A 240 -16.04 1.40 17.98
N GLU A 241 -16.42 0.49 18.87
CA GLU A 241 -16.20 0.65 20.32
C GLU A 241 -14.72 0.81 20.65
N ILE A 242 -13.85 0.04 20.00
CA ILE A 242 -12.40 0.15 20.15
C ILE A 242 -11.92 1.52 19.66
N LEU A 243 -12.31 1.94 18.45
CA LEU A 243 -11.92 3.24 17.90
C LEU A 243 -12.46 4.42 18.73
N GLN A 244 -13.69 4.31 19.24
CA GLN A 244 -14.31 5.31 20.10
C GLN A 244 -13.61 5.41 21.45
N LYS A 245 -13.21 4.27 22.02
CA LYS A 245 -12.38 4.24 23.24
C LYS A 245 -11.06 4.97 23.00
N LEU A 246 -10.36 4.66 21.91
CA LEU A 246 -9.11 5.33 21.55
C LEU A 246 -9.31 6.85 21.37
N ASP A 247 -10.36 7.29 20.68
CA ASP A 247 -10.67 8.71 20.52
C ASP A 247 -10.95 9.41 21.86
N SER A 248 -11.69 8.75 22.77
CA SER A 248 -11.96 9.29 24.11
C SER A 248 -10.74 9.41 25.02
N GLU A 249 -9.70 8.63 24.76
CA GLU A 249 -8.45 8.66 25.52
C GLU A 249 -7.51 9.79 25.06
N VAL A 250 -7.72 10.34 23.85
CA VAL A 250 -6.88 11.41 23.27
C VAL A 250 -6.74 12.63 24.20
N PRO A 251 -7.81 13.21 24.77
CA PRO A 251 -7.67 14.38 25.66
C PRO A 251 -6.85 14.11 26.92
N THR A 252 -6.82 12.85 27.37
CA THR A 252 -6.03 12.43 28.54
C THR A 252 -4.56 12.20 28.18
N ASN A 253 -4.29 11.80 26.93
CA ASN A 253 -2.95 11.49 26.45
C ASN A 253 -2.22 12.70 25.83
N ASP A 254 -2.91 13.62 25.17
CA ASP A 254 -2.34 14.83 24.55
C ASP A 254 -1.43 15.64 25.50
N PRO A 255 -1.80 15.90 26.76
CA PRO A 255 -0.93 16.62 27.70
C PRO A 255 0.41 15.91 27.95
N LYS A 256 0.47 14.58 27.87
CA LYS A 256 1.70 13.80 28.09
C LYS A 256 2.73 14.05 26.99
N PHE A 257 2.28 14.31 25.76
CA PHE A 257 3.18 14.66 24.65
C PHE A 257 3.71 16.08 24.77
N VAL A 258 2.92 17.01 25.33
CA VAL A 258 3.39 18.36 25.67
C VAL A 258 4.44 18.28 26.77
N THR A 259 4.18 17.56 27.87
CA THR A 259 5.15 17.37 28.95
C THR A 259 6.45 16.72 28.46
N MET A 260 6.36 15.75 27.55
CA MET A 260 7.54 15.16 26.91
C MET A 260 8.33 16.18 26.09
N ALA A 261 7.65 17.00 25.28
CA ALA A 261 8.30 18.06 24.49
C ALA A 261 9.01 19.07 25.41
N ASP A 262 8.35 19.51 26.47
CA ASP A 262 8.92 20.43 27.47
C ASP A 262 10.14 19.82 28.17
N SER A 263 10.08 18.52 28.51
CA SER A 263 11.19 17.79 29.12
C SER A 263 12.39 17.67 28.17
N CYS A 264 12.15 17.42 26.89
CA CYS A 264 13.20 17.38 25.87
C CYS A 264 13.81 18.77 25.60
N GLU A 265 13.00 19.82 25.67
CA GLU A 265 13.46 21.21 25.57
C GLU A 265 14.30 21.61 26.80
N CYS A 266 13.98 21.12 28.00
CA CYS A 266 14.87 21.30 29.17
C CYS A 266 16.26 20.71 28.91
N VAL A 267 16.33 19.50 28.35
CA VAL A 267 17.61 18.85 28.01
C VAL A 267 18.41 19.71 27.04
N LYS A 268 17.76 20.22 25.99
CA LYS A 268 18.37 21.15 25.04
C LYS A 268 18.93 22.39 25.72
N GLN A 269 18.13 23.09 26.52
CA GLN A 269 18.58 24.28 27.25
C GLN A 269 19.80 23.99 28.14
N GLN A 270 19.86 22.83 28.78
CA GLN A 270 21.00 22.48 29.61
C GLN A 270 22.23 22.07 28.80
N VAL A 271 22.06 21.35 27.69
CA VAL A 271 23.13 21.00 26.75
C VAL A 271 23.73 22.27 26.13
N ASP A 272 22.90 23.22 25.70
CA ASP A 272 23.33 24.51 25.17
C ASP A 272 24.18 25.30 26.17
N LYS A 273 23.74 25.40 27.45
CA LYS A 273 24.52 26.05 28.52
C LYS A 273 25.88 25.38 28.74
N MET A 274 25.97 24.06 28.72
CA MET A 274 27.27 23.39 28.88
C MET A 274 28.13 23.44 27.62
N ASN A 275 27.54 23.53 26.43
CA ASN A 275 28.29 23.69 25.19
C ASN A 275 29.04 25.04 25.14
N GLU A 276 28.60 26.06 25.89
CA GLU A 276 29.35 27.31 26.07
C GLU A 276 30.70 27.10 26.78
N THR A 277 30.79 26.11 27.67
CA THR A 277 32.01 25.82 28.46
C THR A 277 32.78 24.60 27.96
N THR A 278 32.09 23.63 27.36
CA THR A 278 32.64 22.38 26.81
C THR A 278 31.89 22.02 25.52
N PRO A 279 32.35 22.49 24.34
CA PRO A 279 31.70 22.20 23.07
C PRO A 279 31.84 20.72 22.68
N GLY A 280 30.78 20.09 22.18
CA GLY A 280 30.90 18.80 21.51
C GLY A 280 29.67 17.89 21.53
N VAL A 281 28.58 18.27 22.19
CA VAL A 281 27.36 17.45 22.28
C VAL A 281 26.26 18.04 21.40
N ASP A 282 25.59 17.20 20.60
CA ASP A 282 24.43 17.60 19.82
C ASP A 282 23.26 17.94 20.75
N SER A 283 22.74 19.15 20.62
CA SER A 283 21.65 19.64 21.46
C SER A 283 20.26 19.29 20.92
N ASP A 284 20.15 18.86 19.66
CA ASP A 284 18.86 18.66 18.99
C ASP A 284 18.38 17.20 19.00
N GLU A 285 19.18 16.26 19.52
CA GLU A 285 18.87 14.82 19.52
C GLU A 285 17.52 14.49 20.20
N TYR A 286 17.29 14.96 21.43
CA TYR A 286 16.06 14.74 22.18
C TYR A 286 14.85 15.47 21.58
N PRO A 287 14.94 16.77 21.24
CA PRO A 287 13.89 17.46 20.50
C PRO A 287 13.49 16.79 19.18
N ASP A 288 14.43 16.24 18.43
CA ASP A 288 14.14 15.53 17.18
C ASP A 288 13.39 14.21 17.42
N VAL A 289 13.74 13.47 18.47
CA VAL A 289 12.98 12.27 18.88
C VAL A 289 11.56 12.64 19.31
N ALA A 290 11.40 13.70 20.10
CA ALA A 290 10.10 14.21 20.52
C ALA A 290 9.24 14.62 19.32
N ARG A 291 9.81 15.37 18.37
CA ARG A 291 9.12 15.79 17.14
C ARG A 291 8.63 14.61 16.32
N LYS A 292 9.50 13.63 16.05
CA LYS A 292 9.14 12.39 15.33
C LYS A 292 8.00 11.63 16.02
N LEU A 293 8.01 11.55 17.35
CA LEU A 293 6.98 10.85 18.10
C LEU A 293 5.66 11.61 18.14
N ILE A 294 5.70 12.94 18.19
CA ILE A 294 4.52 13.82 18.07
C ILE A 294 3.90 13.70 16.67
N ASP A 295 4.71 13.67 15.62
CA ASP A 295 4.24 13.47 14.25
C ASP A 295 3.50 12.12 14.11
N ARG A 296 4.08 11.05 14.67
CA ARG A 296 3.42 9.73 14.74
C ARG A 296 2.11 9.76 15.52
N TRP A 297 2.11 10.39 16.69
CA TRP A 297 0.90 10.54 17.51
C TRP A 297 -0.21 11.28 16.77
N ASN A 298 0.13 12.39 16.11
CA ASN A 298 -0.83 13.17 15.31
C ASN A 298 -1.40 12.35 14.15
N LEU A 299 -0.57 11.55 13.48
CA LEU A 299 -1.01 10.64 12.43
C LEU A 299 -1.95 9.55 12.97
N SER A 300 -1.62 8.92 14.10
CA SER A 300 -2.48 7.92 14.75
C SER A 300 -3.82 8.52 15.19
N LYS A 301 -3.83 9.74 15.75
CA LYS A 301 -5.07 10.46 16.10
C LYS A 301 -5.95 10.70 14.88
N TYR A 302 -5.35 11.19 13.79
CA TYR A 302 -6.05 11.43 12.54
C TYR A 302 -6.69 10.14 12.01
N GLN A 303 -5.94 9.04 12.01
CA GLN A 303 -6.40 7.74 11.57
C GLN A 303 -7.56 7.21 12.42
N VAL A 304 -7.45 7.27 13.75
CA VAL A 304 -8.55 6.87 14.65
C VAL A 304 -9.82 7.66 14.33
N LYS A 305 -9.70 8.99 14.18
CA LYS A 305 -10.83 9.88 13.92
C LYS A 305 -11.52 9.61 12.58
N GLU A 306 -10.76 9.51 11.50
CA GLU A 306 -11.29 9.24 10.16
C GLU A 306 -11.95 7.85 10.09
N ARG A 307 -11.24 6.82 10.59
CA ARG A 307 -11.77 5.44 10.61
C ARG A 307 -13.00 5.31 11.48
N LEU A 308 -13.06 6.00 12.62
CA LEU A 308 -14.25 6.04 13.48
C LEU A 308 -15.44 6.69 12.74
N ALA A 309 -15.22 7.78 12.01
CA ALA A 309 -16.27 8.44 11.25
C ALA A 309 -16.87 7.51 10.17
N TYR A 310 -16.04 6.80 9.41
CA TYR A 310 -16.53 5.83 8.41
C TYR A 310 -17.20 4.62 9.06
N ALA A 311 -16.67 4.11 10.18
CA ALA A 311 -17.29 3.01 10.91
C ALA A 311 -18.69 3.36 11.45
N LEU A 312 -18.88 4.57 11.98
CA LEU A 312 -20.18 5.07 12.44
C LEU A 312 -21.20 5.18 11.30
N VAL A 313 -20.78 5.72 10.15
CA VAL A 313 -21.65 5.80 8.97
C VAL A 313 -22.04 4.41 8.49
N GLY A 314 -21.07 3.49 8.41
CA GLY A 314 -21.32 2.12 8.00
C GLY A 314 -22.25 1.36 8.93
N GLU A 315 -22.09 1.50 10.25
CA GLU A 315 -22.98 0.87 11.23
C GLU A 315 -24.41 1.39 11.11
N ALA A 316 -24.58 2.72 11.03
CA ALA A 316 -25.89 3.33 10.85
C ALA A 316 -26.59 2.82 9.58
N LYS A 317 -25.84 2.66 8.48
CA LYS A 317 -26.37 2.16 7.21
C LYS A 317 -26.72 0.67 7.27
N LEU A 318 -25.92 -0.13 7.96
CA LEU A 318 -26.22 -1.55 8.13
C LEU A 318 -27.47 -1.77 9.01
N GLN A 319 -27.64 -0.99 10.07
CA GLN A 319 -28.85 -1.00 10.91
C GLN A 319 -30.08 -0.52 10.14
N GLU A 320 -29.94 0.53 9.33
CA GLU A 320 -31.00 1.01 8.43
C GLU A 320 -31.42 -0.09 7.45
N LEU A 321 -30.45 -0.78 6.83
CA LEU A 321 -30.69 -1.88 5.89
C LEU A 321 -31.42 -3.06 6.56
N GLN A 322 -30.97 -3.50 7.73
CA GLN A 322 -31.59 -4.60 8.46
C GLN A 322 -33.05 -4.27 8.84
N LYS A 323 -33.31 -3.04 9.29
CA LYS A 323 -34.66 -2.60 9.63
C LYS A 323 -35.59 -2.61 8.41
N GLU A 324 -35.14 -2.07 7.28
CA GLU A 324 -35.92 -2.11 6.03
C GLU A 324 -36.10 -3.55 5.53
N ALA A 325 -35.07 -4.40 5.66
CA ALA A 325 -35.14 -5.80 5.27
C ALA A 325 -36.20 -6.56 6.07
N GLU A 326 -36.28 -6.38 7.39
CA GLU A 326 -37.30 -7.00 8.23
C GLU A 326 -38.72 -6.52 7.87
N LEU A 327 -38.91 -5.22 7.64
CA LEU A 327 -40.20 -4.69 7.17
C LEU A 327 -40.65 -5.33 5.85
N HIS A 328 -39.73 -5.48 4.89
CA HIS A 328 -40.02 -6.13 3.63
C HIS A 328 -40.29 -7.64 3.79
N LYS A 329 -39.59 -8.35 4.68
CA LYS A 329 -39.85 -9.77 4.98
C LYS A 329 -41.23 -9.96 5.59
N GLU A 330 -41.60 -9.17 6.59
CA GLU A 330 -42.93 -9.22 7.22
C GLU A 330 -44.05 -8.93 6.21
N TRP A 331 -43.86 -7.88 5.39
CA TRP A 331 -44.83 -7.52 4.35
C TRP A 331 -44.98 -8.62 3.31
N LEU A 332 -43.88 -9.20 2.83
CA LEU A 332 -43.87 -10.29 1.86
C LEU A 332 -44.54 -11.53 2.43
N ASN A 333 -44.24 -11.92 3.67
CA ASN A 333 -44.88 -13.07 4.31
C ASN A 333 -46.41 -12.91 4.36
N ALA A 334 -46.89 -11.74 4.82
CA ALA A 334 -48.32 -11.44 4.87
C ALA A 334 -48.98 -11.32 3.48
N LYS A 335 -48.21 -10.96 2.45
CA LYS A 335 -48.71 -10.87 1.07
C LYS A 335 -48.76 -12.23 0.38
N GLU A 336 -47.71 -13.04 0.54
CA GLU A 336 -47.64 -14.43 0.09
C GLU A 336 -48.79 -15.25 0.68
N GLU A 337 -49.09 -15.09 1.96
CA GLU A 337 -50.22 -15.77 2.61
C GLU A 337 -51.58 -15.37 2.01
N ARG A 338 -51.78 -14.08 1.70
CA ARG A 338 -53.01 -13.62 1.02
C ARG A 338 -53.13 -14.15 -0.40
N VAL A 339 -52.08 -14.06 -1.22
CA VAL A 339 -52.10 -14.52 -2.62
C VAL A 339 -52.25 -16.04 -2.73
N ASN A 340 -51.82 -16.78 -1.71
CA ASN A 340 -51.98 -18.23 -1.60
C ASN A 340 -53.28 -18.66 -0.90
N SER A 341 -54.10 -17.72 -0.43
CA SER A 341 -55.39 -18.06 0.21
C SER A 341 -56.36 -18.68 -0.80
N ASP A 342 -57.19 -19.61 -0.32
CA ASP A 342 -58.18 -20.30 -1.16
C ASP A 342 -59.27 -19.34 -1.69
N GLU A 343 -59.51 -18.21 -1.00
CA GLU A 343 -60.49 -17.19 -1.41
C GLU A 343 -60.08 -16.49 -2.72
N LEU A 344 -58.80 -16.17 -2.90
CA LEU A 344 -58.26 -15.53 -4.11
C LEU A 344 -57.94 -16.52 -5.24
N ASN A 345 -57.99 -17.83 -4.96
CA ASN A 345 -57.73 -18.92 -5.92
C ASN A 345 -58.97 -19.77 -6.23
N ALA A 346 -60.14 -19.38 -5.74
CA ALA A 346 -61.40 -20.07 -5.99
C ALA A 346 -61.77 -20.00 -7.47
N THR A 347 -62.23 -21.11 -8.05
CA THR A 347 -62.63 -21.17 -9.46
C THR A 347 -63.89 -20.33 -9.69
N PRO A 348 -63.83 -19.20 -10.42
CA PRO A 348 -64.97 -18.32 -10.57
C PRO A 348 -66.04 -18.96 -11.48
N SER A 349 -67.32 -18.80 -11.12
CA SER A 349 -68.46 -19.36 -11.85
C SER A 349 -69.42 -18.25 -12.30
N GLY A 350 -68.94 -17.35 -13.18
CA GLY A 350 -69.75 -16.31 -13.83
C GLY A 350 -68.94 -15.07 -14.24
N SER A 351 -69.41 -14.31 -15.23
CA SER A 351 -68.73 -13.11 -15.78
C SER A 351 -68.49 -12.01 -14.73
N GLU A 352 -69.43 -11.78 -13.81
CA GLU A 352 -69.27 -10.82 -12.71
C GLU A 352 -68.27 -11.29 -11.64
N GLU A 353 -68.17 -12.61 -11.40
CA GLU A 353 -67.27 -13.18 -10.40
C GLU A 353 -65.82 -13.20 -10.88
N ILE A 354 -65.60 -13.49 -12.18
CA ILE A 354 -64.28 -13.36 -12.84
C ILE A 354 -63.80 -11.90 -12.80
N LYS A 355 -64.71 -10.94 -13.02
CA LYS A 355 -64.37 -9.51 -12.99
C LYS A 355 -63.97 -9.03 -11.60
N ASN A 356 -64.68 -9.45 -10.55
CA ASN A 356 -64.33 -9.10 -9.17
C ASN A 356 -62.96 -9.68 -8.77
N GLN A 357 -62.67 -10.92 -9.17
CA GLN A 357 -61.35 -11.53 -8.95
C GLN A 357 -60.25 -10.81 -9.73
N LEU A 358 -60.51 -10.41 -10.98
CA LEU A 358 -59.57 -9.63 -11.78
C LEU A 358 -59.23 -8.28 -11.11
N ASP A 359 -60.24 -7.54 -10.67
CA ASP A 359 -60.06 -6.25 -9.98
C ASP A 359 -59.27 -6.41 -8.66
N GLU A 360 -59.47 -7.52 -7.94
CA GLU A 360 -58.71 -7.85 -6.74
C GLU A 360 -57.24 -8.19 -7.04
N HIS A 361 -56.96 -9.07 -8.03
CA HIS A 361 -55.58 -9.41 -8.42
C HIS A 361 -54.83 -8.21 -9.02
N GLU A 362 -55.47 -7.32 -9.79
CA GLU A 362 -54.87 -6.08 -10.28
C GLU A 362 -54.55 -5.09 -9.16
N LYS A 363 -55.40 -5.03 -8.12
CA LYS A 363 -55.14 -4.24 -6.90
C LYS A 363 -53.92 -4.78 -6.14
N GLU A 364 -53.80 -6.10 -6.02
CA GLU A 364 -52.66 -6.73 -5.35
C GLU A 364 -51.36 -6.59 -6.16
N GLU A 365 -51.42 -6.69 -7.49
CA GLU A 365 -50.29 -6.42 -8.39
C GLU A 365 -49.81 -4.95 -8.29
N SER A 366 -50.75 -4.01 -8.25
CA SER A 366 -50.46 -2.59 -8.03
C SER A 366 -49.82 -2.35 -6.66
N SER A 367 -50.26 -3.08 -5.63
CA SER A 367 -49.68 -3.03 -4.28
C SER A 367 -48.22 -3.51 -4.26
N VAL A 368 -47.91 -4.62 -4.94
CA VAL A 368 -46.54 -5.15 -5.08
C VAL A 368 -45.67 -4.19 -5.89
N THR A 369 -46.19 -3.65 -6.99
CA THR A 369 -45.47 -2.69 -7.84
C THR A 369 -45.12 -1.40 -7.07
N SER A 370 -45.96 -0.98 -6.13
CA SER A 370 -45.71 0.22 -5.30
C SER A 370 -44.54 0.09 -4.31
N GLN A 371 -44.03 -1.12 -4.06
CA GLN A 371 -42.91 -1.39 -3.15
C GLN A 371 -41.53 -1.43 -3.84
N TYR A 372 -41.44 -1.40 -5.16
CA TYR A 372 -40.13 -1.33 -5.84
C TYR A 372 -39.29 -0.10 -5.47
N PRO A 373 -39.86 1.10 -5.28
CA PRO A 373 -39.10 2.27 -4.81
C PRO A 373 -38.46 2.09 -3.43
N THR A 374 -39.03 1.30 -2.52
CA THR A 374 -38.44 1.00 -1.21
C THR A 374 -37.30 -0.01 -1.33
N ILE A 375 -37.38 -0.96 -2.27
CA ILE A 375 -36.25 -1.84 -2.64
C ILE A 375 -35.08 -1.03 -3.22
N ASP A 376 -35.36 -0.02 -4.06
CA ASP A 376 -34.32 0.88 -4.57
C ASP A 376 -33.67 1.73 -3.47
N LYS A 377 -34.40 2.07 -2.39
CA LYS A 377 -33.79 2.66 -1.19
C LYS A 377 -32.82 1.69 -0.51
N MET A 378 -33.18 0.40 -0.38
CA MET A 378 -32.26 -0.61 0.17
C MET A 378 -30.98 -0.72 -0.67
N ARG A 379 -31.10 -0.71 -2.00
CA ARG A 379 -29.93 -0.67 -2.92
C ARG A 379 -29.07 0.57 -2.70
N THR A 380 -29.71 1.72 -2.46
CA THR A 380 -29.02 2.99 -2.16
C THR A 380 -28.27 2.91 -0.83
N ILE A 381 -28.90 2.38 0.22
CA ILE A 381 -28.27 2.16 1.54
C ILE A 381 -27.05 1.24 1.41
N THR A 382 -27.16 0.15 0.65
CA THR A 382 -26.03 -0.77 0.41
C THR A 382 -24.88 -0.09 -0.34
N ALA A 383 -25.18 0.78 -1.32
CA ALA A 383 -24.16 1.54 -2.03
C ALA A 383 -23.47 2.60 -1.14
N GLU A 384 -24.21 3.23 -0.23
CA GLU A 384 -23.67 4.16 0.77
C GLU A 384 -22.76 3.45 1.77
N PHE A 385 -23.15 2.25 2.23
CA PHE A 385 -22.29 1.39 3.05
C PHE A 385 -20.99 1.03 2.33
N ASP A 386 -21.07 0.57 1.07
CA ASP A 386 -19.90 0.20 0.26
C ASP A 386 -18.95 1.38 0.07
N THR A 387 -19.51 2.59 -0.09
CA THR A 387 -18.74 3.83 -0.18
C THR A 387 -18.00 4.13 1.13
N ALA A 388 -18.66 3.96 2.28
CA ALA A 388 -18.03 4.14 3.59
C ALA A 388 -16.91 3.11 3.82
N ALA A 389 -17.16 1.84 3.48
CA ALA A 389 -16.19 0.75 3.61
C ALA A 389 -14.95 0.96 2.73
N ARG A 390 -15.12 1.41 1.48
CA ARG A 390 -13.97 1.74 0.60
C ARG A 390 -13.13 2.88 1.14
N LYS A 391 -13.77 3.93 1.68
CA LYS A 391 -13.04 5.06 2.28
C LYS A 391 -12.27 4.64 3.53
N TYR A 392 -12.88 3.81 4.39
CA TYR A 392 -12.21 3.22 5.54
C TYR A 392 -10.95 2.44 5.11
N ASP A 393 -11.14 1.49 4.20
CA ASP A 393 -10.09 0.60 3.71
C ASP A 393 -8.96 1.39 3.01
N GLN A 394 -9.30 2.41 2.23
CA GLN A 394 -8.33 3.31 1.61
C GLN A 394 -7.50 4.07 2.66
N THR A 395 -8.15 4.64 3.67
CA THR A 395 -7.41 5.33 4.76
C THR A 395 -6.49 4.39 5.52
N ALA A 396 -6.84 3.09 5.59
CA ALA A 396 -6.01 2.07 6.19
C ALA A 396 -4.81 1.68 5.33
N LEU A 397 -4.99 1.61 4.01
CA LEU A 397 -3.92 1.31 3.06
C LEU A 397 -2.85 2.42 3.02
N GLU A 398 -3.30 3.68 2.99
CA GLU A 398 -2.45 4.87 2.98
C GLU A 398 -1.67 5.05 4.29
N TYR A 399 -2.08 4.38 5.36
CA TYR A 399 -1.39 4.42 6.65
C TYR A 399 -0.14 3.52 6.64
N GLU A 400 1.03 4.12 6.81
CA GLU A 400 2.27 3.43 7.15
C GLU A 400 2.78 3.91 8.50
N PRO A 401 2.76 3.08 9.55
CA PRO A 401 3.40 3.44 10.81
C PRO A 401 4.91 3.60 10.55
N PRO A 402 5.51 4.76 10.89
CA PRO A 402 6.89 5.08 10.50
C PRO A 402 8.02 4.22 11.10
N ILE A 403 7.78 3.26 12.00
CA ILE A 403 8.85 2.40 12.57
C ILE A 403 8.33 0.98 12.85
N GLN A 404 9.02 -0.01 12.27
CA GLN A 404 8.81 -1.45 12.41
C GLN A 404 9.80 -2.08 13.42
N GLU A 405 10.03 -1.48 14.58
CA GLU A 405 10.87 -2.12 15.60
C GLU A 405 10.06 -3.14 16.40
N GLY A 406 10.27 -4.42 16.08
CA GLY A 406 9.94 -5.54 16.98
C GLY A 406 8.48 -5.99 17.04
N ILE A 407 7.60 -5.48 16.17
CA ILE A 407 6.26 -6.04 15.99
C ILE A 407 6.30 -6.90 14.73
N ASP A 408 5.98 -8.19 14.85
CA ASP A 408 5.64 -9.07 13.73
C ASP A 408 4.40 -8.49 13.03
N ALA A 409 4.61 -7.43 12.26
CA ALA A 409 3.55 -6.76 11.56
C ALA A 409 3.04 -7.72 10.50
N LYS A 410 1.76 -8.07 10.62
CA LYS A 410 1.05 -8.76 9.56
C LYS A 410 1.31 -8.01 8.25
N PRO A 411 1.70 -8.71 7.17
CA PRO A 411 1.92 -8.07 5.88
C PRO A 411 0.66 -7.28 5.52
N LYS A 412 0.85 -6.03 5.04
CA LYS A 412 -0.26 -5.21 4.58
C LYS A 412 -1.08 -6.01 3.56
N PRO A 413 -2.43 -5.98 3.64
CA PRO A 413 -3.24 -6.64 2.65
C PRO A 413 -2.91 -6.06 1.27
N THR A 414 -2.66 -6.92 0.30
CA THR A 414 -2.40 -6.47 -1.07
C THR A 414 -3.65 -5.80 -1.64
N PRO A 415 -3.52 -4.93 -2.66
CA PRO A 415 -4.70 -4.39 -3.36
C PRO A 415 -5.66 -5.49 -3.83
N GLU A 416 -5.12 -6.65 -4.22
CA GLU A 416 -5.91 -7.84 -4.61
C GLU A 416 -6.69 -8.44 -3.42
N GLU A 417 -6.06 -8.61 -2.26
CA GLU A 417 -6.73 -9.10 -1.04
C GLU A 417 -7.80 -8.12 -0.53
N MET A 418 -7.57 -6.82 -0.69
CA MET A 418 -8.57 -5.79 -0.35
C MET A 418 -9.76 -5.82 -1.29
N GLU A 419 -9.53 -5.97 -2.59
CA GLU A 419 -10.61 -6.09 -3.57
C GLU A 419 -11.39 -7.41 -3.39
N GLU A 420 -10.72 -8.48 -2.99
CA GLU A 420 -11.34 -9.73 -2.59
C GLU A 420 -12.19 -9.56 -1.31
N ASN A 421 -11.68 -8.87 -0.29
CA ASN A 421 -12.41 -8.59 0.95
C ASN A 421 -13.60 -7.65 0.74
N SER A 422 -13.46 -6.63 -0.13
CA SER A 422 -14.56 -5.78 -0.58
C SER A 422 -15.62 -6.60 -1.33
N SER A 423 -15.20 -7.51 -2.20
CA SER A 423 -16.10 -8.41 -2.93
C SER A 423 -16.84 -9.37 -2.01
N LYS A 424 -16.16 -9.93 -1.00
CA LYS A 424 -16.78 -10.79 0.03
C LYS A 424 -17.81 -10.02 0.86
N ARG A 425 -17.47 -8.81 1.32
CA ARG A 425 -18.42 -7.91 2.04
C ARG A 425 -19.65 -7.59 1.21
N LYS A 426 -19.42 -7.19 -0.03
CA LYS A 426 -20.49 -6.84 -0.96
C LYS A 426 -21.46 -8.01 -1.17
N LYS A 427 -20.93 -9.22 -1.37
CA LYS A 427 -21.75 -10.44 -1.45
C LYS A 427 -22.59 -10.70 -0.20
N ILE A 428 -22.00 -10.53 0.99
CA ILE A 428 -22.69 -10.76 2.26
C ILE A 428 -23.84 -9.76 2.47
N ILE A 429 -23.61 -8.47 2.16
CA ILE A 429 -24.59 -7.40 2.42
C ILE A 429 -25.64 -7.32 1.31
N GLU A 430 -25.25 -7.53 0.04
CA GLU A 430 -26.20 -7.57 -1.08
C GLU A 430 -27.09 -8.81 -1.05
N TYR A 431 -26.66 -9.91 -0.41
CA TYR A 431 -27.44 -11.16 -0.34
C TYR A 431 -28.88 -10.93 0.14
N GLU A 432 -29.06 -10.08 1.16
CA GLU A 432 -30.38 -9.84 1.74
C GLU A 432 -31.28 -9.02 0.82
N VAL A 433 -30.72 -7.99 0.16
CA VAL A 433 -31.42 -7.18 -0.87
C VAL A 433 -31.79 -8.04 -2.07
N ILE A 434 -30.87 -8.88 -2.56
CA ILE A 434 -31.10 -9.79 -3.69
C ILE A 434 -32.19 -10.79 -3.34
N THR A 435 -32.15 -11.38 -2.14
CA THR A 435 -33.15 -12.36 -1.69
C THR A 435 -34.55 -11.74 -1.61
N ILE A 436 -34.66 -10.53 -1.06
CA ILE A 436 -35.94 -9.80 -0.99
C ILE A 436 -36.41 -9.42 -2.40
N THR A 437 -35.54 -8.88 -3.25
CA THR A 437 -35.86 -8.52 -4.64
C THR A 437 -36.43 -9.73 -5.39
N ARG A 438 -35.79 -10.90 -5.26
CA ARG A 438 -36.24 -12.14 -5.91
C ARG A 438 -37.63 -12.57 -5.46
N ARG A 439 -37.98 -12.38 -4.18
CA ARG A 439 -39.33 -12.68 -3.67
C ARG A 439 -40.38 -11.73 -4.24
N TYR A 440 -40.06 -10.44 -4.35
CA TYR A 440 -40.94 -9.46 -5.01
C TYR A 440 -41.15 -9.79 -6.50
N ASP A 441 -40.09 -10.09 -7.23
CA ASP A 441 -40.18 -10.44 -8.65
C ASP A 441 -40.99 -11.71 -8.88
N LYS A 442 -40.78 -12.74 -8.04
CA LYS A 442 -41.60 -13.96 -8.06
C LYS A 442 -43.08 -13.65 -7.83
N MET A 443 -43.39 -12.81 -6.85
CA MET A 443 -44.77 -12.42 -6.53
C MET A 443 -45.41 -11.63 -7.68
N LYS A 444 -44.68 -10.68 -8.25
CA LYS A 444 -45.14 -9.87 -9.37
C LYS A 444 -45.43 -10.74 -10.59
N ASN A 445 -44.54 -11.66 -10.94
CA ASN A 445 -44.73 -12.56 -12.07
C ASN A 445 -45.94 -13.48 -11.86
N LEU A 446 -46.12 -14.03 -10.66
CA LEU A 446 -47.31 -14.85 -10.33
C LEU A 446 -48.61 -14.06 -10.44
N LEU A 447 -48.64 -12.81 -9.96
CA LEU A 447 -49.83 -11.95 -10.04
C LEU A 447 -50.10 -11.52 -11.48
N SER A 448 -49.10 -11.08 -12.23
CA SER A 448 -49.22 -10.72 -13.65
C SER A 448 -49.77 -11.89 -14.48
N GLU A 449 -49.27 -13.11 -14.26
CA GLU A 449 -49.76 -14.29 -14.96
C GLU A 449 -51.21 -14.63 -14.59
N LYS A 450 -51.61 -14.46 -13.32
CA LYS A 450 -53.01 -14.63 -12.89
C LYS A 450 -53.92 -13.56 -13.50
N VAL A 451 -53.49 -12.30 -13.52
CA VAL A 451 -54.22 -11.18 -14.12
C VAL A 451 -54.42 -11.42 -15.62
N ASP A 452 -53.38 -11.85 -16.34
CA ASP A 452 -53.47 -12.13 -17.78
C ASP A 452 -54.41 -13.29 -18.09
N ARG A 453 -54.38 -14.36 -17.29
CA ARG A 453 -55.35 -15.46 -17.40
C ARG A 453 -56.79 -14.99 -17.16
N LEU A 454 -57.03 -14.26 -16.06
CA LEU A 454 -58.36 -13.76 -15.73
C LEU A 454 -58.88 -12.75 -16.76
N LYS A 455 -58.00 -11.98 -17.42
CA LYS A 455 -58.36 -11.10 -18.55
C LYS A 455 -58.87 -11.88 -19.75
N VAL A 456 -58.24 -13.01 -20.08
CA VAL A 456 -58.69 -13.91 -21.15
C VAL A 456 -60.00 -14.57 -20.75
N ASP A 457 -60.09 -15.13 -19.54
CA ASP A 457 -61.30 -15.79 -19.04
C ASP A 457 -62.50 -14.83 -18.98
N TYR A 458 -62.30 -13.56 -18.59
CA TYR A 458 -63.33 -12.53 -18.59
C TYR A 458 -63.81 -12.21 -20.00
N LYS A 459 -62.89 -12.11 -20.97
CA LYS A 459 -63.22 -11.87 -22.37
C LYS A 459 -64.03 -13.03 -22.95
N ASP A 460 -63.61 -14.26 -22.72
CA ASP A 460 -64.28 -15.47 -23.20
C ASP A 460 -65.65 -15.68 -22.54
N ALA A 461 -65.81 -15.33 -21.26
CA ALA A 461 -67.09 -15.42 -20.56
C ALA A 461 -68.09 -14.37 -21.08
N LYS A 462 -67.60 -13.15 -21.34
CA LYS A 462 -68.41 -12.07 -21.91
C LYS A 462 -68.82 -12.36 -23.36
N GLU A 463 -67.91 -12.90 -24.17
CA GLU A 463 -68.22 -13.36 -25.53
C GLU A 463 -69.25 -14.49 -25.52
N ARG A 464 -69.17 -15.45 -24.57
CA ARG A 464 -70.20 -16.49 -24.38
C ARG A 464 -71.56 -15.93 -23.95
N GLU A 465 -71.59 -14.90 -23.09
CA GLU A 465 -72.84 -14.21 -22.72
C GLU A 465 -73.44 -13.45 -23.91
N ASP A 466 -72.60 -12.76 -24.70
CA ASP A 466 -73.01 -12.04 -25.91
C ASP A 466 -73.47 -13.00 -27.04
N GLU A 467 -72.82 -14.16 -27.19
CA GLU A 467 -73.21 -15.23 -28.12
C GLU A 467 -74.48 -15.96 -27.70
N ALA A 468 -74.67 -16.21 -26.40
CA ALA A 468 -75.91 -16.77 -25.87
C ALA A 468 -77.08 -15.79 -26.07
N ALA A 469 -76.84 -14.48 -25.90
CA ALA A 469 -77.81 -13.42 -26.22
C ALA A 469 -78.06 -13.31 -27.74
N ALA A 470 -77.07 -13.59 -28.59
CA ALA A 470 -77.22 -13.61 -30.04
C ALA A 470 -77.95 -14.88 -30.56
N GLN A 471 -77.78 -16.02 -29.89
CA GLN A 471 -78.45 -17.30 -30.22
C GLN A 471 -79.95 -17.31 -29.90
N GLU A 472 -80.43 -16.45 -28.99
CA GLU A 472 -81.87 -16.30 -28.72
C GLU A 472 -82.62 -15.55 -29.84
N SER A 473 -81.90 -14.93 -30.78
CA SER A 473 -82.44 -14.09 -31.87
C SER A 473 -82.35 -14.73 -33.28
N LEU A 474 -81.61 -15.83 -33.47
CA LEU A 474 -81.46 -16.49 -34.78
C LEU A 474 -81.82 -17.98 -34.76
N ILE A 475 -83.12 -18.27 -34.58
CA ILE A 475 -83.72 -19.57 -34.97
C ILE A 475 -84.75 -19.30 -36.07
N THR A 476 -84.32 -18.97 -37.30
CA THR A 476 -85.12 -19.15 -38.52
C THR A 476 -84.21 -19.14 -39.75
N THR A 477 -84.36 -20.12 -40.65
CA THR A 477 -83.94 -20.16 -42.08
C THR A 477 -82.85 -21.18 -42.47
N THR A 478 -83.33 -22.42 -42.70
CA THR A 478 -83.09 -23.35 -43.83
C THR A 478 -81.68 -23.81 -44.29
N THR A 479 -81.44 -25.12 -44.11
CA THR A 479 -81.46 -26.23 -45.12
C THR A 479 -80.63 -26.15 -46.42
N THR A 480 -79.75 -27.18 -46.60
CA THR A 480 -79.34 -27.93 -47.84
C THR A 480 -78.54 -27.19 -48.93
N GLU A 481 -77.54 -27.73 -49.64
CA GLU A 481 -77.10 -29.11 -49.96
C GLU A 481 -75.74 -29.09 -50.75
N ILE A 482 -74.94 -30.18 -50.62
CA ILE A 482 -74.07 -30.85 -51.64
C ILE A 482 -72.91 -30.01 -52.25
N THR A 483 -71.62 -30.36 -52.13
CA THR A 483 -70.95 -31.37 -52.96
C THR A 483 -69.51 -31.61 -52.53
N THR A 484 -69.17 -32.90 -52.40
CA THR A 484 -67.82 -33.45 -52.37
C THR A 484 -67.10 -33.23 -53.71
N THR A 485 -65.88 -32.69 -53.67
CA THR A 485 -64.87 -32.93 -54.70
C THR A 485 -63.53 -33.23 -54.06
N THR A 486 -63.21 -34.52 -54.06
CA THR A 486 -61.90 -35.09 -53.74
C THR A 486 -60.84 -34.56 -54.70
N THR A 487 -59.94 -33.72 -54.18
CA THR A 487 -58.65 -33.41 -54.81
C THR A 487 -57.56 -33.98 -53.93
N LYS A 488 -56.57 -34.65 -54.55
CA LYS A 488 -55.49 -35.38 -53.87
C LYS A 488 -54.73 -34.44 -52.93
N ARG A 489 -54.98 -34.56 -51.62
CA ARG A 489 -54.13 -33.96 -50.58
C ARG A 489 -52.73 -34.57 -50.68
N ARG A 490 -51.70 -33.73 -50.72
CA ARG A 490 -50.32 -34.17 -50.47
C ARG A 490 -50.20 -34.63 -49.02
N ASN A 491 -49.45 -35.70 -48.77
CA ASN A 491 -49.22 -36.14 -47.40
C ASN A 491 -48.35 -35.09 -46.68
N ILE A 492 -48.62 -34.85 -45.40
CA ILE A 492 -47.94 -33.82 -44.59
C ILE A 492 -46.44 -34.13 -44.48
N ASP A 493 -46.08 -35.42 -44.42
CA ASP A 493 -44.69 -35.88 -44.27
C ASP A 493 -43.85 -35.72 -45.55
N ASP A 494 -44.50 -35.52 -46.70
CA ASP A 494 -43.82 -35.37 -48.00
C ASP A 494 -43.34 -33.93 -48.23
N ILE A 495 -43.94 -32.94 -47.54
CA ILE A 495 -43.57 -31.53 -47.65
C ILE A 495 -42.42 -31.24 -46.68
N LYS A 496 -41.27 -30.83 -47.22
CA LYS A 496 -40.03 -30.64 -46.46
C LYS A 496 -39.32 -29.35 -46.85
N PHE A 497 -38.92 -28.58 -45.85
CA PHE A 497 -38.20 -27.31 -46.02
C PHE A 497 -36.72 -27.49 -45.72
N LYS A 498 -35.84 -26.76 -46.44
CA LYS A 498 -34.39 -26.80 -46.18
C LYS A 498 -34.07 -26.04 -44.88
N SER A 499 -33.23 -26.63 -44.05
CA SER A 499 -32.79 -26.09 -42.76
C SER A 499 -31.25 -25.99 -42.72
N TYR A 500 -30.68 -25.73 -41.54
CA TYR A 500 -29.23 -25.72 -41.30
C TYR A 500 -28.55 -27.03 -41.74
N LEU A 501 -27.27 -26.92 -42.14
CA LEU A 501 -26.45 -28.06 -42.63
C LEU A 501 -27.12 -28.90 -43.74
N GLU A 502 -27.94 -28.27 -44.57
CA GLU A 502 -28.71 -28.92 -45.66
C GLU A 502 -29.72 -30.00 -45.21
N ARG A 503 -30.04 -30.06 -43.91
CA ARG A 503 -31.09 -30.95 -43.40
C ARG A 503 -32.47 -30.48 -43.82
N LYS A 504 -33.48 -31.35 -43.67
CA LYS A 504 -34.86 -31.10 -44.08
C LYS A 504 -35.82 -31.20 -42.90
N ALA A 505 -36.56 -30.13 -42.63
CA ALA A 505 -37.62 -30.11 -41.61
C ALA A 505 -38.97 -30.49 -42.25
N SER A 506 -39.74 -31.38 -41.62
CA SER A 506 -41.05 -31.80 -42.14
C SER A 506 -42.14 -30.80 -41.78
N LEU A 507 -43.16 -30.65 -42.63
CA LEU A 507 -44.32 -29.81 -42.33
C LEU A 507 -45.06 -30.30 -41.06
N HIS A 508 -45.07 -31.62 -40.83
CA HIS A 508 -45.66 -32.21 -39.63
C HIS A 508 -45.00 -31.70 -38.35
N ASP A 509 -43.66 -31.70 -38.32
CA ASP A 509 -42.91 -31.26 -37.14
C ASP A 509 -43.04 -29.76 -36.88
N LEU A 510 -43.19 -28.96 -37.94
CA LEU A 510 -43.44 -27.51 -37.87
C LEU A 510 -44.84 -27.19 -37.33
N ILE A 511 -45.86 -27.97 -37.68
CA ILE A 511 -47.22 -27.87 -37.10
C ILE A 511 -47.19 -28.27 -35.63
N SER A 512 -46.53 -29.40 -35.31
CA SER A 512 -46.37 -29.86 -33.92
C SER A 512 -45.62 -28.84 -33.06
N ALA A 513 -44.76 -28.02 -33.66
CA ALA A 513 -44.06 -26.93 -33.00
C ALA A 513 -44.86 -25.61 -32.95
N GLY A 514 -46.08 -25.56 -33.49
CA GLY A 514 -46.91 -24.36 -33.54
C GLY A 514 -46.34 -23.23 -34.40
N ILE A 515 -45.39 -23.53 -35.30
CA ILE A 515 -44.73 -22.55 -36.17
C ILE A 515 -45.60 -22.29 -37.41
N VAL A 516 -46.27 -23.32 -37.92
CA VAL A 516 -47.23 -23.23 -39.03
C VAL A 516 -48.64 -23.50 -38.51
N SER A 517 -49.59 -22.60 -38.78
CA SER A 517 -50.99 -22.80 -38.43
C SER A 517 -51.63 -23.91 -39.28
N GLU A 518 -52.64 -24.58 -38.73
CA GLU A 518 -53.37 -25.64 -39.45
C GLU A 518 -53.97 -25.10 -40.77
N GLU A 519 -54.46 -23.87 -40.80
CA GLU A 519 -55.01 -23.23 -42.01
C GLU A 519 -53.95 -23.07 -43.12
N THR A 520 -52.74 -22.63 -42.78
CA THR A 520 -51.64 -22.47 -43.74
C THR A 520 -51.12 -23.84 -44.20
N ALA A 521 -51.08 -24.83 -43.31
CA ALA A 521 -50.74 -26.20 -43.65
C ALA A 521 -51.74 -26.84 -44.61
N GLU A 522 -53.04 -26.63 -44.41
CA GLU A 522 -54.08 -27.09 -45.34
C GLU A 522 -53.94 -26.45 -46.72
N LYS A 523 -53.67 -25.14 -46.78
CA LYS A 523 -53.41 -24.44 -48.06
C LYS A 523 -52.18 -24.98 -48.78
N LEU A 524 -51.11 -25.34 -48.05
CA LEU A 524 -49.91 -26.00 -48.60
C LEU A 524 -50.19 -27.42 -49.09
N GLN A 525 -50.95 -28.23 -48.33
CA GLN A 525 -51.35 -29.59 -48.72
C GLN A 525 -52.22 -29.62 -49.98
N MET A 526 -53.09 -28.61 -50.13
CA MET A 526 -53.95 -28.40 -51.30
C MET A 526 -53.21 -27.75 -52.49
N GLY A 527 -51.97 -27.27 -52.28
CA GLY A 527 -51.16 -26.63 -53.32
C GLY A 527 -51.64 -25.22 -53.72
N THR A 528 -52.43 -24.57 -52.87
CA THR A 528 -52.97 -23.22 -53.10
C THR A 528 -51.90 -22.14 -52.89
N ILE A 529 -50.91 -22.41 -52.05
CA ILE A 529 -49.76 -21.54 -51.75
C ILE A 529 -48.48 -22.31 -52.11
N ASP A 530 -47.49 -21.63 -52.69
CA ASP A 530 -46.20 -22.23 -53.03
C ASP A 530 -45.29 -22.34 -51.79
N GLU A 531 -44.45 -23.37 -51.75
CA GLU A 531 -43.55 -23.64 -50.62
C GLU A 531 -42.57 -22.48 -50.39
N LYS A 532 -42.16 -21.79 -51.47
CA LYS A 532 -41.24 -20.64 -51.43
C LYS A 532 -41.83 -19.39 -50.78
N GLU A 533 -43.14 -19.19 -50.86
CA GLU A 533 -43.80 -18.03 -50.26
C GLU A 533 -43.77 -18.15 -48.73
N VAL A 534 -44.01 -19.37 -48.22
CA VAL A 534 -44.00 -19.67 -46.79
C VAL A 534 -42.57 -19.78 -46.23
N GLU A 535 -41.61 -20.19 -47.05
CA GLU A 535 -40.19 -20.31 -46.64
C GLU A 535 -39.60 -18.98 -46.14
N SER A 536 -40.04 -17.84 -46.68
CA SER A 536 -39.60 -16.51 -46.22
C SER A 536 -40.03 -16.23 -44.77
N ASP A 537 -41.27 -16.57 -44.43
CA ASP A 537 -41.83 -16.36 -43.08
C ASP A 537 -41.26 -17.38 -42.08
N LEU A 538 -40.88 -18.57 -42.57
CA LEU A 538 -40.28 -19.63 -41.77
C LEU A 538 -38.77 -19.48 -41.57
N LYS A 539 -38.10 -18.57 -42.27
CA LYS A 539 -36.63 -18.41 -42.23
C LYS A 539 -36.04 -18.33 -40.81
N PRO A 540 -36.61 -17.56 -39.85
CA PRO A 540 -36.08 -17.50 -38.48
C PRO A 540 -36.14 -18.84 -37.73
N TYR A 541 -37.05 -19.74 -38.11
CA TYR A 541 -37.20 -21.04 -37.46
C TYR A 541 -36.46 -22.17 -38.20
N LEU A 542 -36.24 -22.01 -39.52
CA LEU A 542 -35.49 -22.98 -40.31
C LEU A 542 -33.98 -22.76 -40.15
N THR A 543 -33.48 -21.57 -40.50
CA THR A 543 -32.04 -21.28 -40.46
C THR A 543 -31.63 -20.39 -39.28
N GLY A 544 -32.58 -19.65 -38.70
CA GLY A 544 -32.27 -18.64 -37.67
C GLY A 544 -31.97 -17.26 -38.25
N ASN A 545 -31.78 -16.31 -37.35
CA ASN A 545 -31.16 -15.02 -37.63
C ASN A 545 -29.64 -15.16 -37.72
N GLU A 546 -29.01 -14.28 -38.49
CA GLU A 546 -27.56 -14.33 -38.69
C GLU A 546 -26.78 -14.18 -37.36
N PRO A 547 -25.82 -15.08 -37.05
CA PRO A 547 -24.90 -14.89 -35.93
C PRO A 547 -23.82 -13.86 -36.27
N ILE A 548 -22.99 -13.54 -35.27
CA ILE A 548 -21.79 -12.71 -35.48
C ILE A 548 -20.87 -13.42 -36.48
N SER A 549 -20.77 -12.87 -37.68
CA SER A 549 -20.18 -13.49 -38.87
C SER A 549 -18.69 -13.17 -39.05
N GLY A 550 -18.25 -12.01 -38.55
CA GLY A 550 -16.88 -11.53 -38.72
C GLY A 550 -16.59 -10.29 -37.88
N ILE A 551 -15.45 -9.68 -38.16
CA ILE A 551 -14.98 -8.47 -37.46
C ILE A 551 -14.75 -7.35 -38.47
N ILE A 552 -15.21 -6.14 -38.12
CA ILE A 552 -14.93 -4.90 -38.85
C ILE A 552 -13.98 -4.04 -38.03
N ILE A 553 -12.92 -3.53 -38.67
CA ILE A 553 -11.96 -2.61 -38.04
C ILE A 553 -12.28 -1.19 -38.51
N GLU A 554 -13.00 -0.41 -37.70
CA GLU A 554 -13.48 0.93 -38.07
C GLU A 554 -12.33 1.87 -38.49
N LYS A 555 -11.23 1.83 -37.73
CA LYS A 555 -10.07 2.71 -37.95
C LYS A 555 -9.16 2.29 -39.11
N ALA A 556 -9.46 1.18 -39.76
CA ALA A 556 -8.75 0.67 -40.92
C ALA A 556 -9.66 0.66 -42.16
N ASP A 557 -10.39 1.75 -42.39
CA ASP A 557 -11.29 1.92 -43.53
C ASP A 557 -12.39 0.83 -43.58
N ASN A 558 -12.97 0.52 -42.41
CA ASN A 558 -13.99 -0.53 -42.24
C ASN A 558 -13.58 -1.90 -42.82
N MET A 559 -12.30 -2.26 -42.74
CA MET A 559 -11.79 -3.53 -43.23
C MET A 559 -12.52 -4.71 -42.56
N LYS A 560 -13.13 -5.56 -43.38
CA LYS A 560 -13.83 -6.80 -42.99
C LYS A 560 -12.84 -7.96 -42.95
N VAL A 561 -12.81 -8.69 -41.84
CA VAL A 561 -11.95 -9.88 -41.67
C VAL A 561 -12.73 -11.03 -41.03
N SER A 562 -12.34 -12.27 -41.35
CA SER A 562 -12.86 -13.45 -40.67
C SER A 562 -12.38 -13.52 -39.23
N ILE A 563 -13.13 -14.23 -38.37
CA ILE A 563 -12.77 -14.41 -36.97
C ILE A 563 -11.41 -15.11 -36.86
N ASN A 564 -11.14 -16.14 -37.69
CA ASN A 564 -9.86 -16.83 -37.72
C ASN A 564 -8.71 -15.91 -38.18
N THR A 565 -8.93 -15.12 -39.23
CA THR A 565 -7.94 -14.14 -39.69
C THR A 565 -7.66 -13.10 -38.60
N ALA A 566 -8.68 -12.63 -37.88
CA ALA A 566 -8.52 -11.71 -36.76
C ALA A 566 -7.72 -12.31 -35.58
N MET A 567 -7.88 -13.62 -35.31
CA MET A 567 -7.04 -14.34 -34.35
C MET A 567 -5.57 -14.41 -34.82
N LYS A 568 -5.33 -14.78 -36.09
CA LYS A 568 -3.98 -14.87 -36.67
C LYS A 568 -3.25 -13.52 -36.65
N LEU A 569 -3.97 -12.43 -36.85
CA LEU A 569 -3.45 -11.06 -36.81
C LEU A 569 -3.27 -10.50 -35.40
N GLY A 570 -3.70 -11.24 -34.36
CA GLY A 570 -3.65 -10.78 -32.96
C GLY A 570 -4.58 -9.59 -32.66
N ILE A 571 -5.57 -9.35 -33.52
CA ILE A 571 -6.58 -8.29 -33.33
C ILE A 571 -7.48 -8.65 -32.15
N ILE A 572 -7.86 -9.93 -32.07
CA ILE A 572 -8.57 -10.52 -30.94
C ILE A 572 -7.72 -11.64 -30.33
N LYS A 573 -7.94 -11.91 -29.04
CA LYS A 573 -7.31 -13.06 -28.38
C LYS A 573 -7.90 -14.36 -28.95
N THR A 574 -7.07 -15.39 -29.07
CA THR A 574 -7.47 -16.73 -29.54
C THR A 574 -8.66 -17.29 -28.77
N GLY A 575 -8.69 -17.12 -27.44
CA GLY A 575 -9.81 -17.57 -26.60
C GLY A 575 -11.14 -16.91 -26.99
N THR A 576 -11.13 -15.59 -27.21
CA THR A 576 -12.32 -14.84 -27.63
C THR A 576 -12.80 -15.28 -29.02
N GLY A 577 -11.86 -15.46 -29.97
CA GLY A 577 -12.21 -15.88 -31.32
C GLY A 577 -12.77 -17.31 -31.38
N LEU A 578 -12.22 -18.23 -30.58
CA LEU A 578 -12.72 -19.60 -30.52
C LEU A 578 -14.16 -19.65 -30.01
N VAL A 579 -14.48 -18.89 -28.96
CA VAL A 579 -15.84 -18.81 -28.41
C VAL A 579 -16.86 -18.28 -29.44
N LEU A 580 -16.47 -17.30 -30.26
CA LEU A 580 -17.34 -16.81 -31.34
C LEU A 580 -17.53 -17.84 -32.46
N LEU A 581 -16.48 -18.58 -32.81
CA LEU A 581 -16.58 -19.68 -33.79
C LEU A 581 -17.43 -20.84 -33.26
N GLU A 582 -17.33 -21.17 -31.97
CA GLU A 582 -18.20 -22.16 -31.31
C GLU A 582 -19.67 -21.74 -31.37
N ALA A 583 -19.96 -20.45 -31.17
CA ALA A 583 -21.32 -19.92 -31.31
C ALA A 583 -21.83 -20.02 -32.75
N GLN A 584 -21.00 -19.77 -33.78
CA GLN A 584 -21.38 -20.01 -35.18
C GLN A 584 -21.68 -21.50 -35.43
N ALA A 585 -20.80 -22.40 -34.99
CA ALA A 585 -20.99 -23.83 -35.13
C ALA A 585 -22.27 -24.32 -34.44
N ALA A 586 -22.55 -23.82 -33.23
CA ALA A 586 -23.74 -24.20 -32.45
C ALA A 586 -25.05 -23.56 -32.94
N THR A 587 -24.98 -22.56 -33.83
CA THR A 587 -26.16 -21.91 -34.44
C THR A 587 -26.47 -22.42 -35.85
N GLY A 588 -25.59 -23.25 -36.43
CA GLY A 588 -25.87 -24.02 -37.63
C GLY A 588 -24.67 -24.18 -38.55
N ASN A 589 -23.96 -23.09 -38.84
CA ASN A 589 -22.97 -23.03 -39.90
C ASN A 589 -21.82 -22.10 -39.56
N ILE A 590 -20.63 -22.43 -40.06
CA ILE A 590 -19.51 -21.49 -40.12
C ILE A 590 -19.73 -20.58 -41.32
N ILE A 591 -19.61 -19.26 -41.10
CA ILE A 591 -19.91 -18.25 -42.10
C ILE A 591 -18.61 -17.67 -42.64
N ASN A 592 -18.47 -17.61 -43.96
CA ASN A 592 -17.43 -16.82 -44.60
C ASN A 592 -17.91 -15.36 -44.74
N PRO A 593 -17.33 -14.40 -44.00
CA PRO A 593 -17.81 -13.02 -44.03
C PRO A 593 -17.56 -12.28 -45.35
N LEU A 594 -16.72 -12.81 -46.25
CA LEU A 594 -16.43 -12.18 -47.54
C LEU A 594 -17.33 -12.70 -48.66
N THR A 595 -17.71 -13.98 -48.62
CA THR A 595 -18.54 -14.62 -49.67
C THR A 595 -19.99 -14.84 -49.23
N ALA A 596 -20.30 -14.65 -47.95
CA ALA A 596 -21.58 -15.00 -47.33
C ALA A 596 -21.99 -16.48 -47.49
N GLU A 597 -21.00 -17.37 -47.68
CA GLU A 597 -21.23 -18.80 -47.76
C GLU A 597 -21.35 -19.42 -46.37
N HIS A 598 -22.33 -20.30 -46.20
CA HIS A 598 -22.57 -21.08 -44.99
C HIS A 598 -22.06 -22.50 -45.19
N MET A 599 -21.14 -22.94 -44.33
CA MET A 599 -20.44 -24.21 -44.48
C MET A 599 -20.50 -25.03 -43.19
N SER A 600 -20.28 -26.34 -43.28
CA SER A 600 -20.01 -27.16 -42.09
C SER A 600 -18.60 -26.90 -41.57
N VAL A 601 -18.32 -27.31 -40.32
CA VAL A 601 -16.97 -27.19 -39.74
C VAL A 601 -15.93 -27.90 -40.62
N GLU A 602 -16.24 -29.11 -41.10
CA GLU A 602 -15.34 -29.89 -41.97
C GLU A 602 -15.03 -29.16 -43.28
N GLN A 603 -16.04 -28.54 -43.89
CA GLN A 603 -15.89 -27.77 -45.13
C GLN A 603 -15.07 -26.49 -44.90
N ALA A 604 -15.33 -25.79 -43.79
CA ALA A 604 -14.62 -24.57 -43.44
C ALA A 604 -13.12 -24.81 -43.17
N VAL A 605 -12.76 -25.97 -42.59
CA VAL A 605 -11.35 -26.39 -42.43
C VAL A 605 -10.71 -26.67 -43.80
N LYS A 606 -11.40 -27.40 -44.70
CA LYS A 606 -10.91 -27.68 -46.06
C LYS A 606 -10.67 -26.41 -46.88
N CYS A 607 -11.49 -25.39 -46.68
CA CYS A 607 -11.37 -24.10 -47.35
C CYS A 607 -10.42 -23.12 -46.64
N GLY A 608 -9.77 -23.52 -45.55
CA GLY A 608 -8.81 -22.68 -44.81
C GLY A 608 -9.42 -21.56 -43.97
N LEU A 609 -10.75 -21.50 -43.87
CA LEU A 609 -11.47 -20.51 -43.06
C LEU A 609 -11.24 -20.77 -41.55
N ILE A 610 -11.05 -22.04 -41.18
CA ILE A 610 -10.71 -22.48 -39.82
C ILE A 610 -9.41 -23.27 -39.85
N ASP A 611 -8.54 -23.06 -38.85
CA ASP A 611 -7.33 -23.86 -38.68
C ASP A 611 -7.68 -25.27 -38.17
N SER A 612 -7.04 -26.31 -38.73
CA SER A 612 -7.28 -27.72 -38.37
C SER A 612 -7.14 -28.02 -36.87
N LYS A 613 -6.31 -27.27 -36.14
CA LYS A 613 -6.17 -27.37 -34.67
C LYS A 613 -7.45 -27.13 -33.88
N TYR A 614 -8.42 -26.41 -34.45
CA TYR A 614 -9.69 -26.08 -33.78
C TYR A 614 -10.85 -26.97 -34.24
N GLN A 615 -10.62 -27.87 -35.20
CA GLN A 615 -11.64 -28.74 -35.78
C GLN A 615 -12.40 -29.52 -34.70
N ASP A 616 -11.70 -30.24 -33.83
CA ASP A 616 -12.32 -31.07 -32.78
C ASP A 616 -13.17 -30.27 -31.77
N ALA A 617 -12.82 -29.01 -31.52
CA ALA A 617 -13.60 -28.14 -30.64
C ALA A 617 -14.89 -27.67 -31.32
N LEU A 618 -14.78 -27.26 -32.58
CA LEU A 618 -15.92 -26.75 -33.34
C LEU A 618 -16.88 -27.86 -33.78
N GLU A 619 -16.38 -29.05 -34.10
CA GLU A 619 -17.23 -30.23 -34.37
C GLU A 619 -18.03 -30.64 -33.11
N ARG A 620 -17.47 -30.46 -31.91
CA ARG A 620 -18.23 -30.67 -30.67
C ARG A 620 -19.33 -29.62 -30.49
N ALA A 621 -19.09 -28.37 -30.86
CA ALA A 621 -20.12 -27.34 -30.84
C ALA A 621 -21.20 -27.55 -31.93
N GLU A 622 -20.81 -28.02 -33.13
CA GLU A 622 -21.74 -28.37 -34.24
C GLU A 622 -22.70 -29.52 -33.84
N LYS A 623 -22.33 -30.35 -32.86
CA LYS A 623 -23.25 -31.35 -32.27
C LYS A 623 -24.43 -30.75 -31.51
N ALA A 624 -24.36 -29.49 -31.09
CA ALA A 624 -25.53 -28.79 -30.57
C ALA A 624 -26.66 -28.63 -31.62
N VAL A 625 -26.31 -28.75 -32.91
CA VAL A 625 -27.21 -28.66 -34.05
C VAL A 625 -27.58 -30.04 -34.58
N THR A 626 -26.58 -30.91 -34.73
CA THR A 626 -26.76 -32.25 -35.32
C THR A 626 -27.27 -33.30 -34.33
N GLY A 627 -27.10 -33.05 -33.03
CA GLY A 627 -27.41 -33.96 -31.92
C GLY A 627 -26.18 -34.67 -31.38
N TYR A 628 -26.14 -34.89 -30.08
CA TYR A 628 -25.11 -35.67 -29.41
C TYR A 628 -25.55 -37.14 -29.30
N GLU A 629 -24.76 -38.07 -29.81
CA GLU A 629 -25.06 -39.49 -29.68
C GLU A 629 -24.83 -39.95 -28.23
N ASP A 630 -25.86 -40.51 -27.60
CA ASP A 630 -25.76 -41.15 -26.29
C ASP A 630 -25.03 -42.51 -26.42
N PRO A 631 -23.88 -42.73 -25.75
CA PRO A 631 -23.14 -43.98 -25.82
C PRO A 631 -23.93 -45.22 -25.38
N VAL A 632 -24.98 -45.04 -24.57
CA VAL A 632 -25.79 -46.15 -24.03
C VAL A 632 -27.01 -46.43 -24.89
N THR A 633 -27.72 -45.38 -25.31
CA THR A 633 -29.00 -45.53 -26.02
C THR A 633 -28.86 -45.41 -27.54
N HIS A 634 -27.72 -44.95 -28.04
CA HIS A 634 -27.49 -44.57 -29.45
C HIS A 634 -28.54 -43.59 -30.00
N GLN A 635 -29.24 -42.87 -29.12
CA GLN A 635 -30.17 -41.82 -29.50
C GLN A 635 -29.46 -40.47 -29.54
N TYR A 636 -29.87 -39.63 -30.47
CA TYR A 636 -29.42 -38.25 -30.52
C TYR A 636 -30.12 -37.41 -29.46
N LEU A 637 -29.33 -36.87 -28.55
CA LEU A 637 -29.71 -35.96 -27.48
C LEU A 637 -29.51 -34.51 -27.93
N SER A 638 -30.38 -33.63 -27.46
CA SER A 638 -30.22 -32.19 -27.51
C SER A 638 -29.10 -31.71 -26.60
N LEU A 639 -28.64 -30.48 -26.82
CA LEU A 639 -27.62 -29.83 -26.00
C LEU A 639 -27.99 -29.83 -24.51
N TYR A 640 -29.23 -29.45 -24.18
CA TYR A 640 -29.72 -29.41 -22.80
C TYR A 640 -29.84 -30.82 -22.17
N GLU A 641 -30.33 -31.82 -22.91
CA GLU A 641 -30.37 -33.21 -22.42
C GLU A 641 -28.96 -33.73 -22.09
N CYS A 642 -27.95 -33.37 -22.89
CA CYS A 642 -26.55 -33.70 -22.63
C CYS A 642 -25.98 -32.99 -21.40
N MET A 643 -26.34 -31.73 -21.18
CA MET A 643 -25.97 -30.99 -19.97
C MET A 643 -26.56 -31.67 -18.73
N LYS A 644 -27.85 -32.05 -18.77
CA LYS A 644 -28.52 -32.74 -17.66
C LYS A 644 -27.90 -34.10 -17.33
N LYS A 645 -27.40 -34.82 -18.34
CA LYS A 645 -26.65 -36.08 -18.17
C LYS A 645 -25.16 -35.89 -17.82
N GLY A 646 -24.66 -34.66 -17.80
CA GLY A 646 -23.26 -34.34 -17.48
C GLY A 646 -22.25 -34.64 -18.59
N TYR A 647 -22.69 -34.81 -19.85
CA TYR A 647 -21.79 -34.99 -20.99
C TYR A 647 -21.13 -33.68 -21.44
N ILE A 648 -21.75 -32.55 -21.09
CA ILE A 648 -21.26 -31.21 -21.41
C ILE A 648 -21.25 -30.40 -20.11
N VAL A 649 -20.16 -29.68 -19.88
CA VAL A 649 -20.03 -28.78 -18.73
C VAL A 649 -21.07 -27.66 -18.83
N GLU A 650 -21.79 -27.39 -17.74
CA GLU A 650 -22.94 -26.48 -17.70
C GLU A 650 -22.59 -25.08 -18.24
N SER A 651 -21.46 -24.49 -17.84
CA SER A 651 -21.02 -23.17 -18.32
C SER A 651 -20.76 -23.10 -19.82
N HIS A 652 -20.22 -24.18 -20.42
CA HIS A 652 -20.04 -24.25 -21.86
C HIS A 652 -21.38 -24.42 -22.59
N GLY A 653 -22.27 -25.23 -22.04
CA GLY A 653 -23.61 -25.46 -22.60
C GLY A 653 -24.52 -24.23 -22.54
N ILE A 654 -24.52 -23.49 -21.43
CA ILE A 654 -25.24 -22.22 -21.24
C ILE A 654 -24.91 -21.25 -22.37
N ARG A 655 -23.60 -21.08 -22.66
CA ARG A 655 -23.12 -20.19 -23.72
C ARG A 655 -23.64 -20.55 -25.12
N LEU A 656 -23.74 -21.84 -25.43
CA LEU A 656 -24.26 -22.31 -26.71
C LEU A 656 -25.80 -22.16 -26.79
N LEU A 657 -26.52 -22.43 -25.69
CA LEU A 657 -27.97 -22.23 -25.60
C LEU A 657 -28.34 -20.75 -25.79
N GLU A 658 -27.60 -19.87 -25.14
CA GLU A 658 -27.72 -18.42 -25.26
C GLU A 658 -27.55 -17.94 -26.70
N ALA A 659 -26.53 -18.45 -27.41
CA ALA A 659 -26.31 -18.14 -28.82
C ALA A 659 -27.46 -18.63 -29.72
N GLN A 660 -28.04 -19.79 -29.44
CA GLN A 660 -29.21 -20.31 -30.16
C GLN A 660 -30.45 -19.43 -29.93
N ILE A 661 -30.74 -19.06 -28.69
CA ILE A 661 -31.90 -18.22 -28.34
C ILE A 661 -31.79 -16.85 -29.01
N ALA A 662 -30.63 -16.20 -28.91
CA ALA A 662 -30.38 -14.90 -29.53
C ALA A 662 -30.48 -14.93 -31.07
N THR A 663 -30.31 -16.10 -31.70
CA THR A 663 -30.42 -16.30 -33.16
C THR A 663 -31.76 -16.89 -33.61
N GLY A 664 -32.81 -16.86 -32.77
CA GLY A 664 -34.19 -17.16 -33.18
C GLY A 664 -34.88 -18.29 -32.40
N GLY A 665 -34.16 -19.05 -31.58
CA GLY A 665 -34.74 -20.10 -30.75
C GLY A 665 -33.86 -21.33 -30.61
N LEU A 666 -34.26 -22.24 -29.72
CA LEU A 666 -33.53 -23.46 -29.40
C LEU A 666 -33.61 -24.46 -30.54
N ILE A 667 -32.51 -25.16 -30.79
CA ILE A 667 -32.42 -26.12 -31.89
C ILE A 667 -32.87 -27.52 -31.44
N ASP A 668 -33.84 -28.10 -32.13
CA ASP A 668 -34.23 -29.51 -31.97
C ASP A 668 -33.44 -30.38 -32.98
N PRO A 669 -32.44 -31.16 -32.54
CA PRO A 669 -31.60 -31.95 -33.45
C PRO A 669 -32.37 -33.09 -34.13
N ARG A 670 -33.49 -33.54 -33.56
CA ARG A 670 -34.32 -34.62 -34.12
C ARG A 670 -35.24 -34.09 -35.21
N ALA A 671 -35.83 -32.93 -34.98
CA ALA A 671 -36.76 -32.30 -35.92
C ALA A 671 -36.09 -31.34 -36.92
N SER A 672 -34.79 -31.08 -36.76
CA SER A 672 -33.95 -30.25 -37.64
C SER A 672 -34.49 -28.83 -37.89
N HIS A 673 -35.11 -28.21 -36.88
CA HIS A 673 -35.56 -26.80 -36.91
C HIS A 673 -35.50 -26.18 -35.51
N ARG A 674 -35.62 -24.86 -35.43
CA ARG A 674 -35.66 -24.11 -34.17
C ARG A 674 -37.08 -24.08 -33.61
N VAL A 675 -37.21 -24.29 -32.32
CA VAL A 675 -38.49 -24.27 -31.61
C VAL A 675 -38.58 -23.06 -30.68
N PRO A 676 -39.79 -22.47 -30.51
CA PRO A 676 -40.03 -21.48 -29.48
C PRO A 676 -39.80 -22.05 -28.07
N ILE A 677 -39.46 -21.20 -27.11
CA ILE A 677 -39.21 -21.59 -25.71
C ILE A 677 -40.40 -22.34 -25.11
N SER A 678 -41.63 -21.90 -25.40
CA SER A 678 -42.87 -22.54 -24.93
C SER A 678 -43.02 -24.00 -25.39
N VAL A 679 -42.51 -24.33 -26.59
CA VAL A 679 -42.50 -25.69 -27.13
C VAL A 679 -41.29 -26.48 -26.63
N ALA A 680 -40.14 -25.81 -26.46
CA ALA A 680 -38.94 -26.43 -25.91
C ALA A 680 -39.19 -27.03 -24.51
N TYR A 681 -39.96 -26.35 -23.65
CA TYR A 681 -40.40 -26.89 -22.37
C TYR A 681 -41.21 -28.17 -22.51
N LYS A 682 -42.23 -28.19 -23.40
CA LYS A 682 -43.09 -29.36 -23.62
C LYS A 682 -42.30 -30.57 -24.14
N ARG A 683 -41.26 -30.33 -24.93
CA ARG A 683 -40.39 -31.37 -25.49
C ARG A 683 -39.22 -31.76 -24.58
N GLY A 684 -39.05 -31.11 -23.43
CA GLY A 684 -37.92 -31.36 -22.52
C GLY A 684 -36.57 -30.94 -23.08
N LEU A 685 -36.55 -30.07 -24.10
CA LEU A 685 -35.35 -29.47 -24.68
C LEU A 685 -34.81 -28.30 -23.85
N PHE A 686 -35.60 -27.86 -22.87
CA PHE A 686 -35.31 -26.74 -21.98
C PHE A 686 -36.14 -26.87 -20.69
N ASP A 687 -35.72 -26.26 -19.59
CA ASP A 687 -36.46 -26.24 -18.31
C ASP A 687 -36.48 -24.84 -17.67
N GLU A 688 -37.41 -24.64 -16.74
CA GLU A 688 -37.60 -23.34 -16.06
C GLU A 688 -36.32 -22.88 -15.36
N ARG A 689 -35.56 -23.80 -14.76
CA ARG A 689 -34.27 -23.49 -14.14
C ARG A 689 -33.29 -22.88 -15.14
N MET A 690 -33.14 -23.46 -16.33
CA MET A 690 -32.21 -22.94 -17.34
C MET A 690 -32.70 -21.61 -17.92
N ASN A 691 -34.02 -21.40 -18.00
CA ASN A 691 -34.58 -20.11 -18.39
C ASN A 691 -34.28 -19.02 -17.37
N GLU A 692 -34.45 -19.29 -16.08
CA GLU A 692 -34.07 -18.35 -15.00
C GLU A 692 -32.58 -18.00 -15.08
N ILE A 693 -31.71 -18.99 -15.35
CA ILE A 693 -30.27 -18.74 -15.51
C ILE A 693 -30.04 -17.80 -16.70
N LEU A 694 -30.61 -18.09 -17.88
CA LEU A 694 -30.39 -17.28 -19.10
C LEU A 694 -31.06 -15.89 -19.07
N GLU A 695 -32.12 -15.71 -18.28
CA GLU A 695 -32.77 -14.41 -18.06
C GLU A 695 -32.01 -13.53 -17.04
N ASP A 696 -31.28 -14.12 -16.09
CA ASP A 696 -30.50 -13.38 -15.11
C ASP A 696 -29.20 -12.84 -15.73
N PRO A 697 -28.98 -11.51 -15.77
CA PRO A 697 -27.74 -10.89 -16.23
C PRO A 697 -26.61 -10.98 -15.18
N SER A 698 -26.50 -12.12 -14.48
CA SER A 698 -25.41 -12.45 -13.56
C SER A 698 -24.09 -12.76 -14.31
N ASP A 699 -23.04 -13.20 -13.61
CA ASP A 699 -21.75 -13.50 -14.25
C ASP A 699 -21.79 -14.84 -15.02
N ASP A 700 -22.67 -15.76 -14.62
CA ASP A 700 -22.73 -17.11 -15.18
C ASP A 700 -23.28 -17.14 -16.63
N THR A 701 -24.01 -16.10 -17.06
CA THR A 701 -24.52 -15.94 -18.44
C THR A 701 -23.63 -15.11 -19.35
N LYS A 702 -22.64 -14.39 -18.81
CA LYS A 702 -21.77 -13.50 -19.61
C LYS A 702 -20.61 -14.30 -20.20
N GLY A 703 -20.93 -15.24 -21.07
CA GLY A 703 -19.96 -16.15 -21.68
C GLY A 703 -19.09 -15.54 -22.78
N PHE A 704 -19.39 -14.31 -23.25
CA PHE A 704 -18.75 -13.68 -24.41
C PHE A 704 -17.97 -12.42 -24.03
N PHE A 705 -16.73 -12.31 -24.49
CA PHE A 705 -15.87 -11.16 -24.17
C PHE A 705 -15.91 -10.10 -25.28
N ASP A 706 -16.27 -8.86 -24.93
CA ASP A 706 -16.23 -7.71 -25.85
C ASP A 706 -14.81 -7.09 -25.89
N PRO A 707 -14.08 -7.18 -27.01
CA PRO A 707 -12.71 -6.67 -27.11
C PRO A 707 -12.60 -5.14 -27.01
N ASN A 708 -13.70 -4.38 -27.20
CA ASN A 708 -13.69 -2.92 -27.06
C ASN A 708 -13.80 -2.49 -25.60
N THR A 709 -14.74 -3.08 -24.85
CA THR A 709 -14.96 -2.70 -23.44
C THR A 709 -14.12 -3.51 -22.46
N GLN A 710 -13.48 -4.59 -22.92
CA GLN A 710 -12.74 -5.56 -22.08
C GLN A 710 -13.61 -6.13 -20.94
N LYS A 711 -14.89 -6.39 -21.22
CA LYS A 711 -15.87 -6.93 -20.27
C LYS A 711 -16.58 -8.12 -20.89
N ASN A 712 -17.05 -9.01 -20.02
CA ASN A 712 -17.94 -10.10 -20.39
C ASN A 712 -19.36 -9.55 -20.61
N HIS A 713 -20.02 -10.04 -21.65
CA HIS A 713 -21.38 -9.72 -22.08
C HIS A 713 -22.11 -10.99 -22.47
N THR A 714 -23.44 -10.90 -22.55
CA THR A 714 -24.26 -11.93 -23.17
C THR A 714 -24.05 -11.94 -24.69
N TYR A 715 -24.39 -13.03 -25.38
CA TYR A 715 -24.37 -13.07 -26.85
C TYR A 715 -25.34 -12.06 -27.45
N LEU A 716 -26.51 -11.89 -26.83
CA LEU A 716 -27.52 -10.93 -27.26
C LEU A 716 -27.01 -9.49 -27.17
N ASP A 717 -26.37 -9.12 -26.04
CA ASP A 717 -25.73 -7.81 -25.87
C ASP A 717 -24.63 -7.59 -26.91
N LEU A 718 -23.86 -8.63 -27.25
CA LEU A 718 -22.80 -8.54 -28.24
C LEU A 718 -23.35 -8.35 -29.66
N ILE A 719 -24.45 -9.05 -30.02
CA ILE A 719 -25.17 -8.85 -31.28
C ILE A 719 -25.69 -7.41 -31.39
N GLN A 720 -26.26 -6.84 -30.32
CA GLN A 720 -26.78 -5.47 -30.33
C GLN A 720 -25.68 -4.41 -30.59
N LYS A 721 -24.42 -4.73 -30.32
CA LYS A 721 -23.26 -3.88 -30.63
C LYS A 721 -22.65 -4.14 -32.00
N CYS A 722 -23.11 -5.17 -32.72
CA CYS A 722 -22.63 -5.47 -34.06
C CYS A 722 -23.25 -4.53 -35.09
N VAL A 723 -22.55 -4.36 -36.21
CA VAL A 723 -23.01 -3.57 -37.36
C VAL A 723 -23.38 -4.53 -38.49
N ARG A 724 -24.52 -4.29 -39.16
CA ARG A 724 -24.87 -5.05 -40.36
C ARG A 724 -24.13 -4.48 -41.56
N ASP A 725 -23.60 -5.37 -42.37
CA ASP A 725 -22.98 -5.02 -43.63
C ASP A 725 -24.03 -4.84 -44.75
N ASP A 726 -23.92 -3.76 -45.51
CA ASP A 726 -24.89 -3.41 -46.56
C ASP A 726 -24.86 -4.39 -47.74
N GLU A 727 -23.70 -5.01 -48.02
CA GLU A 727 -23.52 -5.92 -49.16
C GLU A 727 -23.99 -7.34 -48.84
N THR A 728 -23.57 -7.87 -47.69
CA THR A 728 -23.81 -9.27 -47.32
C THR A 728 -25.00 -9.46 -46.37
N SER A 729 -25.52 -8.38 -45.78
CA SER A 729 -26.53 -8.41 -44.70
C SER A 729 -26.09 -9.19 -43.44
N LEU A 730 -24.82 -9.55 -43.33
CA LEU A 730 -24.24 -10.26 -42.20
C LEU A 730 -23.93 -9.31 -41.03
N LEU A 731 -23.87 -9.86 -39.82
CA LEU A 731 -23.53 -9.12 -38.60
C LEU A 731 -22.03 -9.16 -38.30
N PHE A 732 -21.42 -8.00 -38.12
CA PHE A 732 -20.00 -7.86 -37.81
C PHE A 732 -19.77 -7.18 -36.47
N LEU A 733 -18.86 -7.73 -35.68
CA LEU A 733 -18.40 -7.07 -34.46
C LEU A 733 -17.44 -5.93 -34.82
N SER A 734 -17.84 -4.70 -34.51
CA SER A 734 -17.01 -3.51 -34.77
C SER A 734 -15.89 -3.39 -33.73
N LEU A 735 -14.65 -3.15 -34.17
CA LEU A 735 -13.50 -2.88 -33.31
C LEU A 735 -12.97 -1.45 -33.50
N LYS A 736 -12.87 -0.74 -32.38
CA LYS A 736 -12.45 0.69 -32.31
C LYS A 736 -10.98 0.89 -31.99
N LYS A 737 -10.21 -0.19 -31.84
CA LYS A 737 -8.78 -0.15 -31.48
C LYS A 737 -7.98 0.57 -32.57
N LYS A 738 -7.02 1.41 -32.17
CA LYS A 738 -6.03 1.95 -33.12
C LYS A 738 -5.10 0.82 -33.52
N VAL A 739 -5.09 0.48 -34.80
CA VAL A 739 -4.18 -0.52 -35.35
C VAL A 739 -3.38 0.14 -36.47
N ASP A 740 -2.13 -0.27 -36.63
CA ASP A 740 -1.32 0.14 -37.77
C ASP A 740 -1.88 -0.54 -39.03
N VAL A 741 -2.62 0.26 -39.81
CA VAL A 741 -3.35 -0.19 -41.01
C VAL A 741 -2.40 -0.75 -42.05
N GLU A 742 -1.20 -0.18 -42.19
CA GLU A 742 -0.23 -0.60 -43.20
C GLU A 742 0.39 -1.94 -42.80
N ARG A 743 0.72 -2.09 -41.52
CA ARG A 743 1.17 -3.37 -40.97
C ARG A 743 0.10 -4.46 -41.13
N LEU A 744 -1.16 -4.16 -40.82
CA LEU A 744 -2.27 -5.11 -40.97
C LEU A 744 -2.44 -5.55 -42.42
N LYS A 745 -2.46 -4.62 -43.37
CA LYS A 745 -2.58 -4.94 -44.80
C LYS A 745 -1.46 -5.87 -45.27
N ARG A 746 -0.21 -5.63 -44.83
CA ARG A 746 0.93 -6.51 -45.12
C ARG A 746 0.75 -7.92 -44.54
N MET A 747 0.42 -8.02 -43.26
CA MET A 747 0.19 -9.33 -42.63
C MET A 747 -0.99 -10.08 -43.26
N LEU A 748 -2.03 -9.37 -43.72
CA LEU A 748 -3.15 -9.96 -44.44
C LEU A 748 -2.70 -10.58 -45.77
N ILE A 749 -1.85 -9.86 -46.52
CA ILE A 749 -1.25 -10.34 -47.76
C ILE A 749 -0.37 -11.57 -47.49
N ASP A 750 0.40 -11.57 -46.39
CA ASP A 750 1.22 -12.72 -46.00
C ASP A 750 0.39 -13.96 -45.66
N ILE A 751 -0.71 -13.78 -44.92
CA ILE A 751 -1.65 -14.86 -44.60
C ILE A 751 -2.27 -15.40 -45.89
N GLN A 752 -2.74 -14.52 -46.77
CA GLN A 752 -3.30 -14.89 -48.07
C GLN A 752 -2.28 -15.61 -48.96
N ASN A 753 -1.02 -15.18 -48.97
CA ASN A 753 0.05 -15.83 -49.73
C ASN A 753 0.41 -17.21 -49.15
N LYS A 754 0.46 -17.36 -47.82
CA LYS A 754 0.67 -18.65 -47.15
C LYS A 754 -0.48 -19.62 -47.46
N GLU A 755 -1.73 -19.16 -47.36
CA GLU A 755 -2.92 -19.96 -47.66
C GLU A 755 -3.02 -20.32 -49.16
N ALA A 756 -2.55 -19.44 -50.05
CA ALA A 756 -2.49 -19.68 -51.49
C ALA A 756 -1.21 -20.41 -51.97
N GLY A 757 -0.29 -20.77 -51.07
CA GLY A 757 1.00 -21.39 -51.40
C GLY A 757 1.90 -20.54 -52.31
N ARG A 758 1.75 -19.22 -52.30
CA ARG A 758 2.53 -18.27 -53.12
C ARG A 758 3.84 -17.90 -52.42
N ARG A 759 4.92 -17.85 -53.20
CA ARG A 759 6.27 -17.50 -52.72
C ARG A 759 6.31 -16.06 -52.20
N ARG A 760 6.80 -15.86 -50.97
CA ARG A 760 6.93 -14.53 -50.35
C ARG A 760 8.09 -13.76 -51.00
N SER A 761 7.90 -12.46 -51.26
CA SER A 761 8.96 -11.60 -51.79
C SER A 761 9.94 -11.22 -50.69
N ARG A 762 11.24 -11.09 -51.01
CA ARG A 762 12.28 -10.64 -50.05
C ARG A 762 11.97 -9.30 -49.40
N ALA A 763 11.26 -8.43 -50.13
CA ALA A 763 10.88 -7.10 -49.69
C ALA A 763 9.75 -7.09 -48.64
N ASP A 764 9.05 -8.21 -48.48
CA ASP A 764 7.89 -8.34 -47.60
C ASP A 764 8.23 -9.02 -46.27
N ILE A 765 9.48 -9.49 -46.08
CA ILE A 765 9.93 -10.17 -44.86
C ILE A 765 10.74 -9.21 -43.99
N TYR A 766 10.32 -9.06 -42.73
CA TYR A 766 10.89 -8.12 -41.76
C TYR A 766 11.23 -8.83 -40.44
N PHE A 767 12.27 -8.36 -39.76
CA PHE A 767 12.70 -8.84 -38.45
C PHE A 767 12.56 -7.73 -37.42
N HIS A 768 12.02 -8.09 -36.25
CA HIS A 768 11.97 -7.16 -35.12
C HIS A 768 13.38 -6.96 -34.55
N THR A 769 13.72 -5.71 -34.25
CA THR A 769 14.99 -5.32 -33.64
C THR A 769 14.77 -4.61 -32.31
N ALA A 770 15.78 -4.61 -31.43
CA ALA A 770 15.74 -3.92 -30.14
C ALA A 770 15.71 -2.38 -30.27
N TYR A 771 15.85 -1.84 -31.48
CA TYR A 771 16.05 -0.41 -31.75
C TYR A 771 14.77 0.30 -32.20
N HIS A 772 13.60 -0.30 -31.92
CA HIS A 772 12.27 0.22 -32.31
C HIS A 772 12.06 0.41 -33.82
N THR A 773 12.88 -0.24 -34.65
CA THR A 773 12.79 -0.26 -36.11
C THR A 773 12.79 -1.70 -36.64
N GLU A 774 12.11 -1.97 -37.74
CA GLU A 774 12.10 -3.29 -38.38
C GLU A 774 13.21 -3.40 -39.42
N ALA A 775 13.96 -4.51 -39.45
CA ALA A 775 15.01 -4.77 -40.43
C ALA A 775 14.48 -5.65 -41.57
N ARG A 776 14.71 -5.28 -42.83
CA ARG A 776 14.25 -6.07 -43.98
C ARG A 776 15.15 -7.28 -44.19
N LEU A 777 14.58 -8.40 -44.64
CA LEU A 777 15.37 -9.57 -45.03
C LEU A 777 16.38 -9.22 -46.13
N GLN A 778 16.02 -8.32 -47.04
CA GLN A 778 16.92 -7.81 -48.07
C GLN A 778 18.14 -7.10 -47.46
N ASP A 779 17.94 -6.24 -46.46
CA ASP A 779 19.02 -5.50 -45.80
C ASP A 779 19.92 -6.47 -45.00
N ILE A 780 19.34 -7.48 -44.35
CA ILE A 780 20.06 -8.53 -43.59
C ILE A 780 20.89 -9.42 -44.53
N TYR A 781 20.34 -9.73 -45.70
CA TYR A 781 21.03 -10.47 -46.76
C TYR A 781 22.19 -9.66 -47.35
N GLU A 782 21.97 -8.38 -47.66
CA GLU A 782 23.02 -7.46 -48.13
C GLU A 782 24.12 -7.25 -47.10
N ALA A 783 23.78 -7.28 -45.80
CA ALA A 783 24.74 -7.27 -44.70
C ALA A 783 25.52 -8.59 -44.53
N GLY A 784 25.20 -9.63 -45.30
CA GLY A 784 25.87 -10.93 -45.25
C GLY A 784 25.56 -11.78 -44.01
N LEU A 785 24.49 -11.44 -43.27
CA LEU A 785 24.13 -12.13 -42.03
C LEU A 785 23.34 -13.43 -42.27
N VAL A 786 22.79 -13.61 -43.47
CA VAL A 786 22.01 -14.78 -43.87
C VAL A 786 22.46 -15.28 -45.24
N THR A 787 22.45 -16.60 -45.41
CA THR A 787 22.82 -17.25 -46.68
C THR A 787 21.65 -17.26 -47.66
N GLU A 788 21.95 -17.30 -48.97
CA GLU A 788 20.94 -17.44 -50.03
C GLU A 788 20.03 -18.66 -49.83
N GLU A 789 20.57 -19.75 -49.25
CA GLU A 789 19.79 -20.95 -48.94
C GLU A 789 18.78 -20.70 -47.81
N GLN A 790 19.16 -19.96 -46.77
CA GLN A 790 18.25 -19.58 -45.68
C GLN A 790 17.17 -18.62 -46.18
N VAL A 791 17.53 -17.63 -47.00
CA VAL A 791 16.57 -16.73 -47.65
C VAL A 791 15.56 -17.53 -48.47
N ARG A 792 16.03 -18.50 -49.28
CA ARG A 792 15.13 -19.36 -50.07
C ARG A 792 14.19 -20.18 -49.19
N LYS A 793 14.67 -20.72 -48.07
CA LYS A 793 13.83 -21.47 -47.11
C LYS A 793 12.79 -20.57 -46.43
N LEU A 794 13.13 -19.32 -46.12
CA LEU A 794 12.19 -18.32 -45.59
C LEU A 794 11.13 -17.90 -46.61
N GLU A 795 11.53 -17.63 -47.86
CA GLU A 795 10.63 -17.30 -48.97
C GLU A 795 9.62 -18.43 -49.25
N MET A 796 10.05 -19.69 -49.09
CA MET A 796 9.20 -20.88 -49.25
C MET A 796 8.45 -21.28 -47.96
N GLY A 797 8.71 -20.61 -46.83
CA GLY A 797 8.05 -20.91 -45.55
C GLY A 797 8.51 -22.20 -44.87
N GLU A 798 9.64 -22.79 -45.29
CA GLU A 798 10.25 -23.98 -44.68
C GLU A 798 11.06 -23.66 -43.42
N LEU A 799 11.48 -22.40 -43.26
CA LEU A 799 12.20 -21.89 -42.10
C LEU A 799 11.37 -20.76 -41.46
N SER A 800 11.17 -20.82 -40.14
CA SER A 800 10.44 -19.78 -39.43
C SER A 800 11.31 -18.53 -39.23
N GLU A 801 10.66 -17.38 -39.17
CA GLU A 801 11.33 -16.10 -38.87
C GLU A 801 11.93 -16.11 -37.47
N GLU A 802 11.28 -16.78 -36.50
CA GLU A 802 11.74 -16.93 -35.12
C GLU A 802 13.05 -17.74 -35.03
N ASP A 803 13.16 -18.84 -35.79
CA ASP A 803 14.37 -19.68 -35.81
C ASP A 803 15.59 -18.90 -36.31
N LEU A 804 15.40 -18.09 -37.36
CA LEU A 804 16.47 -17.25 -37.89
C LEU A 804 16.75 -16.06 -36.98
N GLN A 805 15.72 -15.48 -36.36
CA GLN A 805 15.88 -14.40 -35.40
C GLN A 805 16.68 -14.83 -34.17
N GLY A 806 16.56 -16.10 -33.75
CA GLY A 806 17.42 -16.70 -32.73
C GLY A 806 18.91 -16.71 -33.12
N GLN A 807 19.23 -17.03 -34.38
CA GLN A 807 20.60 -17.00 -34.90
C GLN A 807 21.13 -15.57 -35.06
N LEU A 808 20.26 -14.64 -35.44
CA LEU A 808 20.58 -13.24 -35.64
C LEU A 808 20.49 -12.38 -34.37
N LYS A 809 20.23 -13.00 -33.22
CA LYS A 809 19.95 -12.29 -31.96
C LYS A 809 21.02 -11.27 -31.61
N GLN A 810 22.29 -11.63 -31.74
CA GLN A 810 23.42 -10.74 -31.43
C GLN A 810 23.49 -9.48 -32.32
N TYR A 811 22.94 -9.55 -33.54
CA TYR A 811 22.97 -8.46 -34.51
C TYR A 811 21.69 -7.62 -34.44
N LEU A 812 20.54 -8.26 -34.23
CA LEU A 812 19.23 -7.59 -34.18
C LEU A 812 18.90 -6.99 -32.80
N PHE A 813 19.45 -7.57 -31.72
CA PHE A 813 19.16 -7.18 -30.35
C PHE A 813 20.39 -6.73 -29.54
N GLY A 814 21.57 -6.72 -30.18
CA GLY A 814 22.85 -6.43 -29.52
C GLY A 814 23.49 -7.69 -28.92
N GLY A 815 24.78 -7.57 -28.57
CA GLY A 815 25.59 -8.63 -27.98
C GLY A 815 25.30 -8.86 -26.50
N GLU A 816 26.34 -8.78 -25.65
CA GLU A 816 26.17 -8.85 -24.19
C GLU A 816 25.35 -7.65 -23.68
N GLU A 817 24.54 -7.88 -22.65
CA GLU A 817 23.71 -6.82 -22.09
C GLU A 817 24.58 -5.74 -21.43
N PRO A 818 24.26 -4.45 -21.64
CA PRO A 818 24.99 -3.36 -21.02
C PRO A 818 24.78 -3.37 -19.50
N ILE A 819 25.65 -2.68 -18.76
CA ILE A 819 25.55 -2.54 -17.31
C ILE A 819 24.15 -2.00 -16.96
N CYS A 820 23.29 -2.83 -16.37
CA CYS A 820 21.88 -2.53 -16.17
C CYS A 820 21.59 -1.77 -14.86
N GLY A 821 22.45 -1.90 -13.85
CA GLY A 821 22.22 -1.37 -12.51
C GLY A 821 23.40 -1.60 -11.58
N ILE A 822 23.16 -1.37 -10.28
CA ILE A 822 24.15 -1.58 -9.22
C ILE A 822 23.59 -2.58 -8.21
N LEU A 823 24.35 -3.61 -7.91
CA LEU A 823 24.07 -4.52 -6.80
C LEU A 823 24.80 -4.01 -5.55
N HIS A 824 24.07 -3.67 -4.50
CA HIS A 824 24.67 -3.25 -3.24
C HIS A 824 25.03 -4.48 -2.38
N GLU A 825 26.30 -4.88 -2.43
CA GLU A 825 26.81 -6.15 -1.91
C GLU A 825 26.47 -6.42 -0.42
N GLU A 826 26.52 -5.39 0.44
CA GLU A 826 26.23 -5.56 1.88
C GLU A 826 24.75 -5.85 2.17
N SER A 827 23.86 -5.37 1.31
CA SER A 827 22.40 -5.53 1.47
C SER A 827 21.79 -6.59 0.56
N GLY A 828 22.52 -7.01 -0.48
CA GLY A 828 21.97 -7.81 -1.57
C GLY A 828 20.93 -7.09 -2.45
N GLU A 829 20.69 -5.79 -2.25
CA GLU A 829 19.68 -5.02 -2.97
C GLU A 829 20.17 -4.66 -4.39
N MET A 830 19.35 -4.97 -5.40
CA MET A 830 19.54 -4.48 -6.76
C MET A 830 18.93 -3.09 -6.92
N LEU A 831 19.75 -2.13 -7.34
CA LEU A 831 19.38 -0.73 -7.50
C LEU A 831 19.46 -0.34 -8.98
N SER A 832 18.49 0.45 -9.43
CA SER A 832 18.63 1.19 -10.69
C SER A 832 19.78 2.20 -10.59
N ILE A 833 20.37 2.59 -11.72
CA ILE A 833 21.44 3.60 -11.76
C ILE A 833 20.97 4.91 -11.11
N LEU A 834 19.69 5.27 -11.28
CA LEU A 834 19.10 6.47 -10.69
C LEU A 834 18.91 6.35 -9.18
N ASP A 835 18.45 5.20 -8.69
CA ASP A 835 18.23 4.99 -7.25
C ASP A 835 19.56 4.89 -6.49
N ALA A 836 20.59 4.35 -7.11
CA ALA A 836 21.95 4.39 -6.56
C ALA A 836 22.47 5.84 -6.40
N VAL A 837 22.08 6.77 -7.28
CA VAL A 837 22.38 8.20 -7.10
C VAL A 837 21.57 8.80 -5.95
N LYS A 838 20.28 8.48 -5.84
CA LYS A 838 19.41 8.97 -4.74
C LYS A 838 19.93 8.51 -3.37
N LYS A 839 20.37 7.25 -3.27
CA LYS A 839 20.99 6.67 -2.06
C LYS A 839 22.44 7.11 -1.84
N ARG A 840 22.99 8.00 -2.67
CA ARG A 840 24.38 8.50 -2.64
C ARG A 840 25.45 7.42 -2.78
N ILE A 841 25.11 6.27 -3.35
CA ILE A 841 26.03 5.16 -3.64
C ILE A 841 26.84 5.47 -4.91
N LEU A 842 26.21 6.09 -5.91
CA LEU A 842 26.85 6.45 -7.18
C LEU A 842 26.93 7.98 -7.36
N LYS A 843 28.08 8.48 -7.84
CA LYS A 843 28.23 9.90 -8.20
C LYS A 843 27.43 10.22 -9.47
N ARG A 844 26.82 11.41 -9.49
CA ARG A 844 25.99 11.87 -10.62
C ARG A 844 26.71 11.85 -11.97
N GLY A 845 28.01 12.19 -12.01
CA GLY A 845 28.80 12.16 -13.25
C GLY A 845 28.89 10.75 -13.85
N THR A 846 29.27 9.76 -13.05
CA THR A 846 29.36 8.36 -13.46
C THR A 846 27.99 7.78 -13.84
N ALA A 847 26.93 8.19 -13.15
CA ALA A 847 25.56 7.77 -13.48
C ALA A 847 25.11 8.22 -14.87
N ILE A 848 25.47 9.44 -15.27
CA ILE A 848 25.15 9.97 -16.60
C ILE A 848 25.88 9.17 -17.68
N GLU A 849 27.17 8.91 -17.52
CA GLU A 849 27.96 8.12 -18.48
C GLU A 849 27.39 6.70 -18.66
N LEU A 850 26.95 6.06 -17.57
CA LEU A 850 26.34 4.73 -17.64
C LEU A 850 24.97 4.75 -18.34
N LEU A 851 24.14 5.76 -18.07
CA LEU A 851 22.84 5.92 -18.73
C LEU A 851 22.99 6.29 -20.21
N GLU A 852 23.99 7.09 -20.57
CA GLU A 852 24.35 7.40 -21.96
C GLU A 852 24.84 6.15 -22.70
N ALA A 853 25.64 5.31 -22.04
CA ALA A 853 26.07 4.02 -22.58
C ALA A 853 24.87 3.08 -22.83
N GLN A 854 23.93 2.99 -21.89
CA GLN A 854 22.68 2.23 -22.09
C GLN A 854 21.88 2.78 -23.28
N ALA A 855 21.68 4.10 -23.34
CA ALA A 855 20.98 4.75 -24.45
C ALA A 855 21.66 4.48 -25.80
N ALA A 856 23.00 4.48 -25.86
CA ALA A 856 23.77 4.18 -27.07
C ALA A 856 23.61 2.72 -27.53
N THR A 857 23.37 1.79 -26.59
CA THR A 857 23.04 0.39 -26.90
C THR A 857 21.55 0.18 -27.23
N GLY A 858 20.76 1.24 -27.25
CA GLY A 858 19.39 1.26 -27.78
C GLY A 858 18.30 1.38 -26.73
N ASN A 859 18.52 0.95 -25.49
CA ASN A 859 17.49 0.93 -24.45
C ASN A 859 18.05 1.33 -23.08
N ILE A 860 17.26 2.07 -22.30
CA ILE A 860 17.46 2.23 -20.85
C ILE A 860 16.89 0.98 -20.16
N ILE A 861 17.65 0.44 -19.21
CA ILE A 861 17.31 -0.81 -18.54
C ILE A 861 16.93 -0.53 -17.09
N ASP A 862 15.74 -0.99 -16.70
CA ASP A 862 15.33 -1.09 -15.29
C ASP A 862 15.63 -2.52 -14.78
N PRO A 863 16.65 -2.68 -13.91
CA PRO A 863 17.07 -3.98 -13.41
C PRO A 863 16.06 -4.59 -12.42
N ILE A 864 15.19 -3.79 -11.80
CA ILE A 864 14.25 -4.26 -10.77
C ILE A 864 13.04 -4.93 -11.42
N ASN A 865 12.50 -4.30 -12.46
CA ASN A 865 11.31 -4.79 -13.18
C ASN A 865 11.65 -5.56 -14.46
N ALA A 866 12.95 -5.74 -14.77
CA ALA A 866 13.44 -6.34 -15.99
C ALA A 866 12.86 -5.70 -17.28
N ARG A 867 12.75 -4.36 -17.29
CA ARG A 867 12.18 -3.60 -18.43
C ARG A 867 13.27 -2.96 -19.26
N LYS A 868 13.14 -3.05 -20.59
CA LYS A 868 13.94 -2.31 -21.57
C LYS A 868 13.05 -1.27 -22.23
N MET A 869 13.45 -0.01 -22.15
CA MET A 869 12.60 1.11 -22.55
C MET A 869 13.38 2.10 -23.39
N SER A 870 12.67 2.79 -24.28
CA SER A 870 13.23 3.96 -24.95
C SER A 870 13.58 5.04 -23.92
N VAL A 871 14.55 5.91 -24.22
CA VAL A 871 14.92 7.02 -23.33
C VAL A 871 13.70 7.88 -22.97
N GLN A 872 12.77 8.06 -23.91
CA GLN A 872 11.59 8.88 -23.70
C GLN A 872 10.55 8.22 -22.81
N ASP A 873 10.39 6.91 -22.91
CA ASP A 873 9.50 6.17 -22.01
C ASP A 873 10.13 6.03 -20.61
N ALA A 874 11.45 5.87 -20.53
CA ALA A 874 12.18 5.80 -19.26
C ALA A 874 12.17 7.13 -18.50
N TYR A 875 12.04 8.25 -19.21
CA TYR A 875 11.84 9.56 -18.58
C TYR A 875 10.40 9.77 -18.06
N ARG A 876 9.42 9.06 -18.64
CA ARG A 876 8.00 9.17 -18.25
C ARG A 876 7.63 8.25 -17.08
N ALA A 877 8.28 7.10 -16.99
CA ALA A 877 8.23 6.21 -15.83
C ALA A 877 9.01 6.83 -14.67
#